data_AF-A0A1H0I714-F1
#
_entry.id   AF-A0A1H0I714-F1
#
_cell.length_a   1.000
_cell.length_b   1.000
_cell.length_c   1.000
_cell.angle_alpha   90.00
_cell.angle_beta   90.00
_cell.angle_gamma   90.00
#
_symmetry.space_group_name_H-M   'P 1'
#
loop_
_entity.id
_entity.type
_entity.pdbx_description
1 polymer ?
#
loop_
_entity_poly.entity_id
_entity_poly.type
_entity_poly.pdbx_seq_one_letter_code
_entity_poly.pdbx_strand_id
1 'polypeptide(L)'
;MNLKKLFVVGSVLVMAWTTANAELVNGVRQRPNVAKAEKFQADVTYYLFNTKARLFFAGANDWNTRASVADHGYKVKFVVDQMETFPGAYEFTDSVETQKAWKSTFSTADGLAIWVDNATETYRFWDVVEQPDGAYRISNNHLVSESADGKANAEGKYLGWRGSDADTRLYFVDPAAEGAGVDWAFVTEEAYNAWVEAWTPMKDQFNAAAGLLTWIKTAEEKSIDVSDEKAIYANEDATVEALNAAVESIQVKIKNQLANGATVDNPADMTASVNNPGFADGKKTGWSGDDPAFGEGAAEYYQKNFELYQTLKGMPNGVYGVGVQGFYRTSFSGSSYGEWQNKIDVAAKVYAKSGADSLNTAMCYAWDFAQTGDLDELKADGKNWKNANGEVAADERGYIPDNMKAASYVFAASPDNYKKMAYVAVDNGELTIGLKKKDDVPGGSWTMFDNFTLSYFGTAPEAYQMALEKGMPAKTEYSTSNVSEQYIGAYNEAYTKTASDKATFSAAVKAVADANDSIAKNTKLWADLQAKRDEAYGMSVNADYSIYDHAWYIGDYLESGTDENDEQVIPMGVNDYLKADAKTGDYDLSNKQIEEMIATLNSLIEALNNEVKEGLKPGTDVTRFLTNPDFEDGKNGWTVVNNGGGNVQHGGNNDNHCFEAWHSTNFDVYQEVNNLPVGLYKLEVNGYVRYLDGQDAINHASEAPENVPIYVYMNDSKTNLVSWLSYPKPESFYKYDATAGTGVNGATYLMQNEENCFPDNMTAASAAFADGGYLQETICMVAEPNTVTRIGVKGTPEAKFWPIFDNFKLTYLGNGVDIVKPQLEDMLTEAKKNESVVTTKTAKTALTNEIAAAEALLAGEDGDAMLEAIDKLQKAINDVTDGKAVCEKFAEFIEDYMQFAQSIDATEALQLGATILENLNACAYDAEDIEAKKLELREMRLKIQLPADYAQGSAQGTDLTPFIQTPGFSMIKDGVETNSNEGWLGTAGSFGPSDQMSNLCLEFYNKEFDMYQDLAGVGSVVLPHGYYSLQVSAFNRPSDSNPAYLYAVAGKDTLDVKTIMLQAEGFDAEGGESAPNNVSSAKACFDEGRYLNTLKFKFEGDTLRIGVKHPVNAGTDWVIMDDFKLFFYGNDNTGVETVINIGKPAKVQYFTLDGRQVSVARKGLFIRKTTMDNGTVVVRKIQK
;
A
#
# COMPACT_ATOMS: atom_id res chain seq x y z
N MET A 1 26.57 -36.47 -48.30
CA MET A 1 27.62 -37.20 -49.05
C MET A 1 28.96 -36.48 -48.84
N ASN A 2 30.04 -37.26 -48.81
CA ASN A 2 31.36 -36.99 -48.26
C ASN A 2 32.24 -35.97 -49.02
N LEU A 3 33.05 -35.26 -48.23
CA LEU A 3 34.48 -34.93 -48.36
C LEU A 3 35.07 -34.25 -49.63
N LYS A 4 35.70 -33.10 -49.33
CA LYS A 4 37.10 -32.70 -49.61
C LYS A 4 37.47 -31.89 -50.87
N LYS A 5 38.20 -30.80 -50.54
CA LYS A 5 39.22 -30.01 -51.27
C LYS A 5 38.70 -28.91 -52.20
N LEU A 6 39.33 -27.74 -52.37
CA LEU A 6 40.38 -26.97 -51.69
C LEU A 6 40.63 -25.73 -52.60
N PHE A 7 40.85 -24.55 -52.01
CA PHE A 7 41.42 -23.31 -52.59
C PHE A 7 40.68 -22.61 -53.75
N VAL A 8 40.27 -21.35 -53.55
CA VAL A 8 41.07 -20.13 -53.79
C VAL A 8 40.38 -18.96 -53.07
N VAL A 9 41.00 -18.36 -52.05
CA VAL A 9 40.85 -16.91 -51.79
C VAL A 9 42.20 -16.41 -51.30
N GLY A 10 42.71 -15.41 -52.02
CA GLY A 10 44.00 -14.77 -51.80
C GLY A 10 44.01 -13.88 -50.56
N SER A 11 45.22 -13.68 -50.08
CA SER A 11 45.62 -12.83 -48.98
C SER A 11 45.13 -11.38 -49.13
N VAL A 12 44.48 -10.85 -48.08
CA VAL A 12 44.66 -9.46 -47.65
C VAL A 12 44.89 -9.49 -46.14
N LEU A 13 46.04 -8.98 -45.75
CA LEU A 13 46.52 -8.83 -44.38
C LEU A 13 46.46 -7.33 -44.09
N VAL A 14 45.43 -6.83 -43.40
CA VAL A 14 45.44 -5.49 -42.78
C VAL A 14 44.56 -5.46 -41.52
N MET A 15 45.28 -5.31 -40.40
CA MET A 15 44.98 -4.61 -39.14
C MET A 15 43.87 -5.09 -38.19
N ALA A 16 44.37 -5.66 -37.08
CA ALA A 16 43.77 -5.58 -35.75
C ALA A 16 43.63 -4.12 -35.31
N TRP A 17 42.41 -3.67 -35.00
CA TRP A 17 42.12 -2.51 -34.14
C TRP A 17 40.72 -2.63 -33.52
N THR A 18 40.48 -3.67 -32.72
CA THR A 18 39.44 -3.67 -31.68
C THR A 18 39.85 -4.67 -30.60
N THR A 19 40.94 -4.40 -29.89
CA THR A 19 41.02 -4.92 -28.51
C THR A 19 40.27 -3.90 -27.66
N ALA A 20 39.07 -4.28 -27.22
CA ALA A 20 38.22 -3.48 -26.36
C ALA A 20 38.78 -3.48 -24.93
N ASN A 21 39.93 -2.84 -24.72
CA ASN A 21 40.55 -2.64 -23.41
C ASN A 21 40.71 -1.14 -23.15
N ALA A 22 40.42 -0.71 -21.92
CA ALA A 22 40.57 0.68 -21.48
C ALA A 22 42.06 0.99 -21.21
N GLU A 23 42.83 1.08 -22.29
CA GLU A 23 44.29 1.24 -22.26
C GLU A 23 44.74 2.40 -21.35
N LEU A 24 45.80 2.18 -20.58
CA LEU A 24 46.47 3.23 -19.81
C LEU A 24 47.45 4.00 -20.69
N VAL A 25 47.11 5.27 -20.97
CA VAL A 25 48.01 6.21 -21.66
C VAL A 25 48.43 7.29 -20.67
N ASN A 26 49.74 7.40 -20.40
CA ASN A 26 50.32 8.32 -19.41
C ASN A 26 49.67 8.20 -18.02
N GLY A 27 49.31 6.99 -17.60
CA GLY A 27 48.71 6.74 -16.29
C GLY A 27 47.23 7.10 -16.18
N VAL A 28 46.55 7.37 -17.30
CA VAL A 28 45.10 7.63 -17.35
C VAL A 28 44.45 6.66 -18.34
N ARG A 29 43.41 5.96 -17.88
CA ARG A 29 42.60 5.10 -18.76
C ARG A 29 41.96 5.91 -19.88
N GLN A 30 41.98 5.37 -21.09
CA GLN A 30 41.39 6.02 -22.25
C GLN A 30 40.12 5.29 -22.73
N ARG A 31 39.19 6.05 -23.33
CA ARG A 31 38.05 5.47 -24.04
C ARG A 31 38.53 4.71 -25.30
N PRO A 32 37.79 3.71 -25.82
CA PRO A 32 38.17 3.02 -27.04
C PRO A 32 38.25 3.96 -28.24
N ASN A 33 39.17 3.67 -29.16
CA ASN A 33 39.20 4.34 -30.46
C ASN A 33 38.21 3.69 -31.44
N VAL A 34 37.89 4.35 -32.55
CA VAL A 34 36.97 3.84 -33.57
C VAL A 34 37.64 3.74 -34.94
N ALA A 35 37.24 2.74 -35.73
CA ALA A 35 37.69 2.61 -37.10
C ALA A 35 37.19 3.78 -37.96
N LYS A 36 38.12 4.47 -38.63
CA LYS A 36 37.82 5.58 -39.56
C LYS A 36 37.42 5.02 -40.92
N ALA A 37 36.53 5.72 -41.63
CA ALA A 37 36.27 5.49 -43.05
C ALA A 37 37.56 5.73 -43.87
N GLU A 38 37.74 4.99 -44.97
CA GLU A 38 38.95 5.13 -45.82
C GLU A 38 39.14 6.54 -46.36
N LYS A 39 38.04 7.22 -46.72
CA LYS A 39 38.03 8.62 -47.15
C LYS A 39 36.66 9.25 -46.96
N PHE A 40 36.62 10.55 -46.71
CA PHE A 40 35.41 11.36 -46.74
C PHE A 40 34.78 11.38 -48.14
N GLN A 41 33.46 11.22 -48.20
CA GLN A 41 32.66 11.37 -49.42
C GLN A 41 31.45 12.26 -49.12
N ALA A 42 31.17 13.22 -49.98
CA ALA A 42 29.98 14.06 -49.86
C ALA A 42 28.69 13.25 -50.06
N ASP A 43 27.58 13.72 -49.50
CA ASP A 43 26.24 13.10 -49.58
C ASP A 43 26.13 11.68 -48.99
N VAL A 44 27.17 11.19 -48.32
CA VAL A 44 27.18 9.93 -47.56
C VAL A 44 26.89 10.22 -46.08
N THR A 45 26.14 9.32 -45.45
CA THR A 45 25.84 9.38 -44.02
C THR A 45 26.98 8.77 -43.21
N TYR A 46 27.45 9.50 -42.20
CA TYR A 46 28.49 9.06 -41.28
C TYR A 46 28.09 9.33 -39.83
N TYR A 47 28.91 8.86 -38.89
CA TYR A 47 29.05 9.46 -37.57
C TYR A 47 30.38 10.23 -37.54
N LEU A 48 30.45 11.29 -36.74
CA LEU A 48 31.66 12.11 -36.64
C LEU A 48 32.31 11.89 -35.27
N PHE A 49 33.55 11.41 -35.23
CA PHE A 49 34.26 11.06 -34.01
C PHE A 49 35.42 12.00 -33.73
N ASN A 50 35.45 12.61 -32.55
CA ASN A 50 36.54 13.47 -32.13
C ASN A 50 37.72 12.61 -31.65
N THR A 51 38.84 12.65 -32.36
CA THR A 51 39.97 11.75 -32.11
C THR A 51 40.69 12.01 -30.79
N LYS A 52 40.58 13.23 -30.24
CA LYS A 52 41.18 13.62 -28.95
C LYS A 52 40.26 13.31 -27.77
N ALA A 53 38.99 13.70 -27.86
CA ALA A 53 37.99 13.42 -26.82
C ALA A 53 37.63 11.92 -26.73
N ARG A 54 37.83 11.21 -27.85
CA ARG A 54 37.38 9.84 -28.09
C ARG A 54 35.88 9.68 -27.85
N LEU A 55 35.12 10.61 -28.40
CA LEU A 55 33.66 10.76 -28.27
C LEU A 55 33.08 11.22 -29.62
N PHE A 56 31.78 11.02 -29.83
CA PHE A 56 31.10 11.39 -31.06
C PHE A 56 30.50 12.78 -31.01
N PHE A 57 30.34 13.41 -32.17
CA PHE A 57 29.54 14.60 -32.35
C PHE A 57 28.07 14.28 -32.03
N ALA A 58 27.49 15.05 -31.11
CA ALA A 58 26.08 15.03 -30.78
C ALA A 58 25.52 16.44 -30.90
N GLY A 59 24.69 16.67 -31.93
CA GLY A 59 23.87 17.86 -32.06
C GLY A 59 22.77 17.91 -31.00
N ALA A 60 22.27 19.11 -30.69
CA ALA A 60 21.14 19.31 -29.79
C ALA A 60 21.27 18.63 -28.40
N ASN A 61 22.45 18.64 -27.78
CA ASN A 61 22.67 18.03 -26.47
C ASN A 61 22.36 19.01 -25.32
N ASP A 62 23.17 20.08 -25.14
CA ASP A 62 22.84 21.10 -24.14
C ASP A 62 21.65 21.94 -24.61
N TRP A 63 20.68 22.14 -23.71
CA TRP A 63 19.42 22.85 -23.96
C TRP A 63 18.69 22.37 -25.23
N ASN A 64 18.86 21.11 -25.63
CA ASN A 64 18.32 20.54 -26.86
C ASN A 64 18.70 21.30 -28.15
N THR A 65 19.80 22.05 -28.15
CA THR A 65 20.13 22.94 -29.29
C THR A 65 21.63 23.05 -29.57
N ARG A 66 22.52 22.81 -28.59
CA ARG A 66 23.97 22.95 -28.76
C ARG A 66 24.65 21.70 -29.31
N ALA A 67 25.70 21.93 -30.12
CA ALA A 67 26.62 20.87 -30.53
C ALA A 67 27.63 20.55 -29.42
N SER A 68 27.88 19.26 -29.19
CA SER A 68 28.76 18.75 -28.15
C SER A 68 29.47 17.47 -28.59
N VAL A 69 30.39 16.97 -27.76
CA VAL A 69 30.86 15.58 -27.80
C VAL A 69 30.11 14.72 -26.77
N ALA A 70 29.72 13.51 -27.15
CA ALA A 70 29.06 12.56 -26.27
C ALA A 70 29.47 11.11 -26.57
N ASP A 71 29.12 10.19 -25.68
CA ASP A 71 29.34 8.74 -25.84
C ASP A 71 28.32 8.09 -26.79
N HIS A 72 27.46 8.90 -27.40
CA HIS A 72 26.61 8.59 -28.52
C HIS A 72 26.78 9.70 -29.57
N GLY A 73 26.51 9.36 -30.82
CA GLY A 73 26.47 10.34 -31.91
C GLY A 73 25.18 10.20 -32.69
N TYR A 74 24.86 11.24 -33.46
CA TYR A 74 23.82 11.18 -34.48
C TYR A 74 24.43 11.03 -35.86
N LYS A 75 23.60 10.60 -36.81
CA LYS A 75 23.98 10.48 -38.21
C LYS A 75 24.20 11.88 -38.77
N VAL A 76 25.39 12.12 -39.31
CA VAL A 76 25.77 13.37 -39.95
C VAL A 76 25.87 13.20 -41.47
N LYS A 77 25.65 14.29 -42.19
CA LYS A 77 25.83 14.35 -43.64
C LYS A 77 26.36 15.70 -44.07
N PHE A 78 27.34 15.68 -44.96
CA PHE A 78 27.90 16.86 -45.61
C PHE A 78 27.40 16.90 -47.05
N VAL A 79 26.40 17.75 -47.30
CA VAL A 79 25.70 17.87 -48.58
C VAL A 79 26.38 18.91 -49.44
N VAL A 80 26.57 18.62 -50.73
CA VAL A 80 27.16 19.60 -51.68
C VAL A 80 26.23 20.81 -51.78
N ASP A 81 26.80 22.03 -51.69
CA ASP A 81 26.04 23.26 -51.92
C ASP A 81 25.55 23.35 -53.37
N GLN A 82 24.33 22.88 -53.63
CA GLN A 82 23.72 22.87 -54.95
C GLN A 82 23.40 24.27 -55.50
N MET A 83 23.45 25.30 -54.65
CA MET A 83 23.25 26.69 -55.06
C MET A 83 24.56 27.39 -55.44
N GLU A 84 25.72 26.73 -55.29
CA GLU A 84 27.06 27.30 -55.46
C GLU A 84 27.25 28.64 -54.71
N THR A 85 26.57 28.80 -53.57
CA THR A 85 26.71 29.95 -52.66
C THR A 85 28.17 30.08 -52.20
N PHE A 86 28.82 28.96 -51.91
CA PHE A 86 30.25 28.85 -51.62
C PHE A 86 30.85 27.62 -52.33
N PRO A 87 31.50 27.79 -53.50
CA PRO A 87 32.05 26.68 -54.27
C PRO A 87 33.07 25.86 -53.48
N GLY A 88 32.77 24.57 -53.29
CA GLY A 88 33.63 23.61 -52.58
C GLY A 88 33.31 23.41 -51.10
N ALA A 89 32.35 24.15 -50.54
CA ALA A 89 31.86 23.96 -49.18
C ALA A 89 30.67 22.99 -49.11
N TYR A 90 30.38 22.49 -47.90
CA TYR A 90 29.31 21.54 -47.63
C TYR A 90 28.32 22.08 -46.61
N GLU A 91 27.03 21.83 -46.81
CA GLU A 91 26.05 21.96 -45.74
C GLU A 91 26.19 20.77 -44.78
N PHE A 92 26.58 21.04 -43.54
CA PHE A 92 26.72 20.03 -42.49
C PHE A 92 25.37 19.86 -41.79
N THR A 93 24.76 18.69 -41.93
CA THR A 93 23.51 18.32 -41.27
C THR A 93 23.71 17.18 -40.28
N ASP A 94 22.90 17.16 -39.23
CA ASP A 94 22.84 16.13 -38.19
C ASP A 94 21.38 15.64 -38.11
N SER A 95 21.15 14.33 -38.01
CA SER A 95 19.82 13.72 -38.00
C SER A 95 18.99 14.01 -36.75
N VAL A 96 19.61 14.56 -35.69
CA VAL A 96 19.08 14.87 -34.36
C VAL A 96 17.95 13.92 -34.01
N GLU A 97 18.30 12.66 -33.76
CA GLU A 97 17.31 11.57 -33.72
C GLU A 97 16.27 11.77 -32.62
N THR A 98 16.64 12.48 -31.55
CA THR A 98 15.74 12.93 -30.47
C THR A 98 14.66 13.90 -30.94
N GLN A 99 14.95 14.72 -31.93
CA GLN A 99 13.99 15.65 -32.57
C GLN A 99 13.37 15.08 -33.85
N LYS A 100 13.75 13.86 -34.25
CA LYS A 100 13.27 13.16 -35.46
C LYS A 100 13.40 14.00 -36.73
N ALA A 101 14.45 14.82 -36.84
CA ALA A 101 14.60 15.76 -37.94
C ALA A 101 16.08 16.03 -38.25
N TRP A 102 16.42 16.05 -39.54
CA TRP A 102 17.71 16.55 -39.99
C TRP A 102 17.78 18.07 -39.80
N LYS A 103 18.75 18.52 -39.01
CA LYS A 103 19.02 19.92 -38.69
C LYS A 103 20.37 20.32 -39.24
N SER A 104 20.51 21.56 -39.71
CA SER A 104 21.80 22.07 -40.14
C SER A 104 22.61 22.49 -38.91
N THR A 105 23.90 22.13 -38.91
CA THR A 105 24.89 22.61 -37.95
C THR A 105 25.37 23.98 -38.41
N PHE A 106 25.26 24.98 -37.57
CA PHE A 106 25.70 26.34 -37.87
C PHE A 106 26.46 26.95 -36.70
N SER A 107 27.20 28.01 -36.99
CA SER A 107 27.85 28.83 -35.97
C SER A 107 27.15 30.18 -35.82
N THR A 108 27.23 30.77 -34.63
CA THR A 108 26.86 32.18 -34.45
C THR A 108 27.81 33.09 -35.22
N ALA A 109 27.34 34.29 -35.60
CA ALA A 109 28.14 35.27 -36.35
C ALA A 109 29.46 35.65 -35.66
N ASP A 110 29.52 35.57 -34.33
CA ASP A 110 30.70 35.82 -33.51
C ASP A 110 31.62 34.59 -33.33
N GLY A 111 31.29 33.45 -33.93
CA GLY A 111 32.06 32.19 -33.83
C GLY A 111 32.18 31.64 -32.39
N LEU A 112 31.40 32.13 -31.42
CA LEU A 112 31.50 31.69 -30.02
C LEU A 112 30.67 30.44 -29.72
N ALA A 113 29.76 30.06 -30.62
CA ALA A 113 28.80 29.01 -30.39
C ALA A 113 28.49 28.18 -31.64
N ILE A 114 28.34 26.86 -31.44
CA ILE A 114 27.92 25.91 -32.47
C ILE A 114 26.55 25.32 -32.06
N TRP A 115 25.59 25.39 -32.97
CA TRP A 115 24.19 25.01 -32.75
C TRP A 115 23.70 24.04 -33.82
N VAL A 116 22.67 23.26 -33.47
CA VAL A 116 22.06 22.24 -34.32
C VAL A 116 20.53 22.24 -34.08
N ASP A 117 19.82 23.23 -34.62
CA ASP A 117 18.38 23.38 -34.42
C ASP A 117 17.58 23.99 -35.60
N ASN A 118 18.24 24.66 -36.56
CA ASN A 118 17.60 25.36 -37.69
C ASN A 118 18.29 25.09 -39.04
N ALA A 119 17.50 25.04 -40.12
CA ALA A 119 17.93 24.77 -41.50
C ALA A 119 18.17 26.02 -42.36
N THR A 120 17.99 27.23 -41.82
CA THR A 120 18.00 28.49 -42.60
C THR A 120 19.12 29.48 -42.26
N GLU A 121 19.98 29.16 -41.29
CA GLU A 121 21.01 30.07 -40.77
C GLU A 121 22.14 30.33 -41.76
N THR A 122 22.68 31.56 -41.77
CA THR A 122 23.65 32.02 -42.79
C THR A 122 25.00 31.29 -42.73
N TYR A 123 25.45 30.88 -41.53
CA TYR A 123 26.80 30.32 -41.31
C TYR A 123 26.79 28.80 -41.13
N ARG A 124 26.12 28.09 -42.04
CA ARG A 124 25.94 26.62 -42.01
C ARG A 124 26.76 25.84 -43.03
N PHE A 125 27.62 26.52 -43.79
CA PHE A 125 28.49 25.91 -44.79
C PHE A 125 29.90 25.74 -44.25
N TRP A 126 30.48 24.56 -44.47
CA TRP A 126 31.71 24.12 -43.82
C TRP A 126 32.71 23.56 -44.85
N ASP A 127 33.97 23.88 -44.64
CA ASP A 127 35.11 23.27 -45.32
C ASP A 127 35.56 22.02 -44.56
N VAL A 128 35.85 20.95 -45.29
CA VAL A 128 36.33 19.68 -44.74
C VAL A 128 37.71 19.37 -45.33
N VAL A 129 38.76 19.44 -44.51
CA VAL A 129 40.16 19.32 -44.95
C VAL A 129 40.83 18.10 -44.34
N GLU A 130 41.21 17.15 -45.20
CA GLU A 130 41.97 15.95 -44.82
C GLU A 130 43.38 16.32 -44.31
N GLN A 131 43.80 15.68 -43.21
CA GLN A 131 45.11 15.84 -42.59
C GLN A 131 46.02 14.65 -42.95
N PRO A 132 47.37 14.78 -42.81
CA PRO A 132 48.31 13.72 -43.18
C PRO A 132 48.10 12.36 -42.49
N ASP A 133 47.43 12.34 -41.34
CA ASP A 133 47.11 11.14 -40.55
C ASP A 133 45.71 10.56 -40.85
N GLY A 134 45.04 11.08 -41.89
CA GLY A 134 43.70 10.69 -42.31
C GLY A 134 42.57 11.20 -41.40
N ALA A 135 42.86 12.07 -40.43
CA ALA A 135 41.82 12.85 -39.75
C ALA A 135 41.37 14.04 -40.62
N TYR A 136 40.30 14.70 -40.21
CA TYR A 136 39.70 15.82 -40.92
C TYR A 136 39.53 17.00 -39.98
N ARG A 137 39.87 18.18 -40.49
CA ARG A 137 39.59 19.45 -39.82
C ARG A 137 38.43 20.13 -40.53
N ILE A 138 37.48 20.60 -39.72
CA ILE A 138 36.24 21.20 -40.21
C ILE A 138 36.26 22.68 -39.82
N SER A 139 36.19 23.58 -40.79
CA SER A 139 36.20 25.03 -40.58
C SER A 139 35.02 25.70 -41.26
N ASN A 140 34.72 26.93 -40.85
CA ASN A 140 33.72 27.77 -41.49
C ASN A 140 34.43 29.03 -42.01
N ASN A 141 35.23 28.89 -43.08
CA ASN A 141 36.06 29.99 -43.60
C ASN A 141 35.23 31.07 -44.35
N HIS A 142 33.91 30.94 -44.33
CA HIS A 142 32.97 31.83 -45.01
C HIS A 142 32.26 32.80 -44.05
N LEU A 143 32.67 32.83 -42.77
CA LEU A 143 32.30 33.88 -41.84
C LEU A 143 32.76 35.24 -42.40
N VAL A 144 31.81 36.17 -42.61
CA VAL A 144 32.09 37.49 -43.20
C VAL A 144 33.05 38.25 -42.28
N SER A 145 34.21 38.65 -42.82
CA SER A 145 35.36 39.18 -42.10
C SER A 145 35.23 40.61 -41.55
N GLU A 146 34.03 41.10 -41.25
CA GLU A 146 33.85 42.49 -40.78
C GLU A 146 32.79 42.56 -39.65
N SER A 147 33.17 42.15 -38.44
CA SER A 147 32.50 42.67 -37.24
C SER A 147 33.24 43.93 -36.76
N ALA A 148 32.49 44.98 -36.43
CA ALA A 148 33.00 46.31 -36.02
C ALA A 148 33.72 46.30 -34.66
N ASP A 149 33.90 45.13 -34.06
CA ASP A 149 34.21 44.89 -32.65
C ASP A 149 35.57 44.20 -32.47
N GLY A 150 36.23 43.79 -33.57
CA GLY A 150 37.54 43.13 -33.54
C GLY A 150 37.57 41.78 -32.83
N LYS A 151 36.41 41.11 -32.66
CA LYS A 151 36.33 39.79 -32.04
C LYS A 151 35.81 38.73 -33.04
N ALA A 152 36.58 37.65 -33.08
CA ALA A 152 36.41 36.40 -33.80
C ALA A 152 36.75 36.40 -35.29
N ASN A 153 38.05 36.29 -35.58
CA ASN A 153 38.50 35.62 -36.78
C ASN A 153 38.50 34.09 -36.52
N ALA A 154 37.74 33.34 -37.32
CA ALA A 154 37.79 31.87 -37.35
C ALA A 154 38.95 31.35 -38.23
N GLU A 155 39.68 32.24 -38.91
CA GLU A 155 40.87 31.91 -39.69
C GLU A 155 41.90 31.17 -38.83
N GLY A 156 42.29 29.99 -39.30
CA GLY A 156 43.21 29.09 -38.60
C GLY A 156 42.60 28.33 -37.41
N LYS A 157 41.28 28.43 -37.16
CA LYS A 157 40.56 27.67 -36.12
C LYS A 157 39.60 26.67 -36.74
N TYR A 158 39.30 25.62 -35.98
CA TYR A 158 38.49 24.50 -36.46
C TYR A 158 37.45 24.10 -35.42
N LEU A 159 36.35 23.50 -35.88
CA LEU A 159 35.33 22.89 -35.03
C LEU A 159 36.02 21.86 -34.12
N GLY A 160 35.86 21.99 -32.82
CA GLY A 160 36.54 21.10 -31.89
C GLY A 160 36.14 21.28 -30.44
N TRP A 161 36.63 20.34 -29.63
CA TRP A 161 36.48 20.32 -28.18
C TRP A 161 37.69 20.98 -27.51
N ARG A 162 37.47 21.66 -26.37
CA ARG A 162 38.53 22.42 -25.66
C ARG A 162 39.31 21.61 -24.62
N GLY A 163 39.05 20.32 -24.48
CA GLY A 163 39.89 19.43 -23.67
C GLY A 163 39.46 19.25 -22.21
N SER A 164 38.23 19.58 -21.83
CA SER A 164 37.70 19.37 -20.47
C SER A 164 36.49 18.45 -20.46
N ASP A 165 36.52 17.33 -19.71
CA ASP A 165 35.38 16.41 -19.60
C ASP A 165 34.15 17.07 -18.93
N ALA A 166 34.36 18.16 -18.16
CA ALA A 166 33.27 18.95 -17.57
C ALA A 166 32.58 19.89 -18.57
N ASP A 167 33.18 20.10 -19.75
CA ASP A 167 32.63 20.93 -20.83
C ASP A 167 32.61 20.14 -22.14
N THR A 168 31.47 19.52 -22.43
CA THR A 168 31.27 18.72 -23.63
C THR A 168 31.02 19.57 -24.88
N ARG A 169 30.86 20.90 -24.75
CA ARG A 169 30.44 21.77 -25.86
C ARG A 169 31.52 21.93 -26.93
N LEU A 170 31.07 22.16 -28.16
CA LEU A 170 31.94 22.40 -29.31
C LEU A 170 32.11 23.90 -29.62
N TYR A 171 33.30 24.24 -30.10
CA TYR A 171 33.74 25.62 -30.37
C TYR A 171 34.62 25.69 -31.62
N PHE A 172 34.94 26.90 -32.08
CA PHE A 172 36.13 27.12 -32.90
C PHE A 172 37.37 27.17 -32.01
N VAL A 173 38.24 26.18 -32.16
CA VAL A 173 39.44 25.98 -31.35
C VAL A 173 40.68 26.19 -32.20
N ASP A 174 41.64 26.92 -31.65
CA ASP A 174 42.98 27.05 -32.24
C ASP A 174 43.69 25.69 -32.13
N PRO A 175 44.17 25.09 -33.24
CA PRO A 175 44.86 23.80 -33.21
C PRO A 175 46.13 23.82 -32.33
N ALA A 176 46.70 24.99 -32.02
CA ALA A 176 47.84 25.14 -31.12
C ALA A 176 47.45 25.25 -29.63
N ALA A 177 46.17 25.35 -29.29
CA ALA A 177 45.72 25.44 -27.89
C ALA A 177 45.95 24.11 -27.15
N GLU A 178 46.34 24.20 -25.89
CA GLU A 178 46.48 23.03 -25.03
C GLU A 178 45.12 22.33 -24.87
N GLY A 179 45.10 21.00 -25.06
CA GLY A 179 43.87 20.21 -25.01
C GLY A 179 42.98 20.31 -26.26
N ALA A 180 43.39 21.01 -27.32
CA ALA A 180 42.61 21.15 -28.55
C ALA A 180 42.28 19.80 -29.20
N GLY A 181 40.98 19.48 -29.28
CA GLY A 181 40.44 18.34 -30.00
C GLY A 181 39.77 18.79 -31.29
N VAL A 182 40.56 19.20 -32.29
CA VAL A 182 40.08 19.74 -33.58
C VAL A 182 40.04 18.71 -34.72
N ASP A 183 40.62 17.54 -34.51
CA ASP A 183 40.77 16.50 -35.52
C ASP A 183 39.65 15.46 -35.39
N TRP A 184 38.88 15.30 -36.46
CA TRP A 184 37.71 14.42 -36.55
C TRP A 184 37.93 13.24 -37.48
N ALA A 185 37.30 12.12 -37.18
CA ALA A 185 37.21 10.96 -38.05
C ALA A 185 35.77 10.77 -38.53
N PHE A 186 35.59 10.52 -39.82
CA PHE A 186 34.33 10.02 -40.35
C PHE A 186 34.24 8.52 -40.08
N VAL A 187 33.10 8.08 -39.56
CA VAL A 187 32.88 6.71 -39.08
C VAL A 187 31.64 6.15 -39.78
N THR A 188 31.74 4.94 -40.34
CA THR A 188 30.58 4.27 -40.96
C THR A 188 29.61 3.76 -39.89
N GLU A 189 28.38 3.46 -40.27
CA GLU A 189 27.39 2.93 -39.32
C GLU A 189 27.83 1.60 -38.69
N GLU A 190 28.51 0.74 -39.45
CA GLU A 190 29.06 -0.52 -38.94
C GLU A 190 30.16 -0.28 -37.88
N ALA A 191 31.06 0.68 -38.12
CA ALA A 191 32.14 1.01 -37.21
C ALA A 191 31.63 1.71 -35.93
N TYR A 192 30.60 2.56 -36.05
CA TYR A 192 29.93 3.17 -34.91
C TYR A 192 29.26 2.11 -34.03
N ASN A 193 28.46 1.22 -34.62
CA ASN A 193 27.79 0.15 -33.90
C ASN A 193 28.79 -0.77 -33.19
N ALA A 194 29.90 -1.13 -33.84
CA ALA A 194 30.97 -1.92 -33.23
C ALA A 194 31.63 -1.20 -32.03
N TRP A 195 31.81 0.13 -32.10
CA TRP A 195 32.31 0.91 -30.96
C TRP A 195 31.30 0.95 -29.81
N VAL A 196 30.01 1.16 -30.09
CA VAL A 196 28.95 1.18 -29.07
C VAL A 196 28.84 -0.16 -28.37
N GLU A 197 28.89 -1.26 -29.12
CA GLU A 197 28.87 -2.63 -28.58
C GLU A 197 30.08 -2.90 -27.67
N ALA A 198 31.26 -2.38 -28.02
CA ALA A 198 32.47 -2.51 -27.20
C ALA A 198 32.45 -1.59 -25.96
N TRP A 199 31.96 -0.35 -26.09
CA TRP A 199 32.01 0.66 -25.02
C TRP A 199 30.94 0.45 -23.94
N THR A 200 29.73 0.06 -24.34
CA THR A 200 28.57 -0.10 -23.43
C THR A 200 28.89 -0.93 -22.18
N PRO A 201 29.48 -2.14 -22.27
CA PRO A 201 29.80 -2.94 -21.08
C PRO A 201 31.00 -2.41 -20.26
N MET A 202 31.83 -1.53 -20.82
CA MET A 202 33.05 -1.03 -20.18
C MET A 202 32.86 0.32 -19.48
N LYS A 203 31.76 1.03 -19.80
CA LYS A 203 31.50 2.40 -19.33
C LYS A 203 31.54 2.52 -17.80
N ASP A 204 30.92 1.59 -17.09
CA ASP A 204 30.86 1.63 -15.62
C ASP A 204 32.22 1.37 -14.98
N GLN A 205 32.99 0.44 -15.55
CA GLN A 205 34.37 0.17 -15.14
C GLN A 205 35.26 1.40 -15.34
N PHE A 206 35.13 2.07 -16.48
CA PHE A 206 35.87 3.31 -16.77
C PHE A 206 35.50 4.42 -15.77
N ASN A 207 34.21 4.62 -15.51
CA ASN A 207 33.72 5.63 -14.57
C ASN A 207 34.19 5.34 -13.12
N ALA A 208 34.12 4.09 -12.68
CA ALA A 208 34.62 3.67 -11.37
C ALA A 208 36.14 3.89 -11.25
N ALA A 209 36.90 3.60 -12.30
CA ALA A 209 38.34 3.87 -12.32
C ALA A 209 38.67 5.37 -12.28
N ALA A 210 37.90 6.21 -12.99
CA ALA A 210 38.06 7.66 -12.91
C ALA A 210 37.75 8.19 -11.49
N GLY A 211 36.73 7.64 -10.84
CA GLY A 211 36.43 7.89 -9.42
C GLY A 211 37.59 7.51 -8.51
N LEU A 212 38.14 6.31 -8.68
CA LEU A 212 39.30 5.83 -7.92
C LEU A 212 40.53 6.72 -8.09
N LEU A 213 40.85 7.15 -9.33
CA LEU A 213 41.98 8.05 -9.58
C LEU A 213 41.83 9.38 -8.83
N THR A 214 40.61 9.90 -8.72
CA THR A 214 40.32 11.14 -7.98
C THR A 214 40.62 10.97 -6.49
N TRP A 215 40.23 9.84 -5.90
CA TRP A 215 40.52 9.51 -4.50
C TRP A 215 42.01 9.22 -4.26
N ILE A 216 42.69 8.55 -5.20
CA ILE A 216 44.14 8.35 -5.13
C ILE A 216 44.87 9.69 -5.03
N LYS A 217 44.56 10.64 -5.92
CA LYS A 217 45.15 11.99 -5.88
C LYS A 217 44.88 12.70 -4.56
N THR A 218 43.63 12.64 -4.08
CA THR A 218 43.23 13.23 -2.79
C THR A 218 44.01 12.65 -1.61
N ALA A 219 44.26 11.34 -1.63
CA ALA A 219 45.02 10.66 -0.59
C ALA A 219 46.51 11.01 -0.65
N GLU A 220 47.10 11.09 -1.85
CA GLU A 220 48.49 11.51 -2.05
C GLU A 220 48.75 12.95 -1.59
N GLU A 221 47.83 13.87 -1.87
CA GLU A 221 47.89 15.25 -1.35
C GLU A 221 47.90 15.29 0.19
N LYS A 222 47.27 14.31 0.84
CA LYS A 222 47.26 14.11 2.30
C LYS A 222 48.39 13.21 2.80
N SER A 223 49.34 12.84 1.95
CA SER A 223 50.47 11.94 2.27
C SER A 223 50.04 10.56 2.81
N ILE A 224 48.92 10.04 2.32
CA ILE A 224 48.41 8.71 2.66
C ILE A 224 48.92 7.68 1.65
N ASP A 225 49.37 6.52 2.14
CA ASP A 225 49.84 5.42 1.28
C ASP A 225 48.66 4.72 0.57
N VAL A 226 48.69 4.79 -0.76
CA VAL A 226 47.70 4.22 -1.67
C VAL A 226 48.32 3.28 -2.71
N SER A 227 49.44 2.65 -2.35
CA SER A 227 50.19 1.76 -3.25
C SER A 227 49.35 0.59 -3.77
N ASP A 228 48.52 -0.02 -2.91
CA ASP A 228 47.64 -1.14 -3.27
C ASP A 228 46.50 -0.68 -4.20
N GLU A 229 45.87 0.45 -3.90
CA GLU A 229 44.77 0.98 -4.69
C GLU A 229 45.24 1.49 -6.06
N LYS A 230 46.47 2.00 -6.14
CA LYS A 230 47.14 2.29 -7.41
C LYS A 230 47.37 1.03 -8.25
N ALA A 231 47.70 -0.10 -7.63
CA ALA A 231 47.85 -1.37 -8.34
C ALA A 231 46.50 -1.86 -8.91
N ILE A 232 45.41 -1.68 -8.15
CA ILE A 232 44.04 -1.96 -8.62
C ILE A 232 43.68 -1.04 -9.80
N TYR A 233 43.92 0.27 -9.68
CA TYR A 233 43.68 1.21 -10.78
C TYR A 233 44.45 0.85 -12.06
N ALA A 234 45.71 0.43 -11.91
CA ALA A 234 46.59 0.05 -13.00
C ALA A 234 46.21 -1.29 -13.68
N ASN A 235 45.40 -2.14 -13.04
CA ASN A 235 44.91 -3.37 -13.63
C ASN A 235 43.73 -3.10 -14.56
N GLU A 236 43.96 -3.07 -15.87
CA GLU A 236 42.94 -2.78 -16.89
C GLU A 236 41.69 -3.68 -16.79
N ASP A 237 41.82 -4.90 -16.23
CA ASP A 237 40.74 -5.88 -16.05
C ASP A 237 40.04 -5.81 -14.67
N ALA A 238 40.38 -4.84 -13.81
CA ALA A 238 39.78 -4.69 -12.48
C ALA A 238 38.26 -4.47 -12.58
N THR A 239 37.46 -5.26 -11.85
CA THR A 239 36.00 -5.12 -11.88
C THR A 239 35.53 -3.82 -11.23
N VAL A 240 34.29 -3.40 -11.53
CA VAL A 240 33.66 -2.22 -10.91
C VAL A 240 33.67 -2.33 -9.39
N GLU A 241 33.41 -3.53 -8.85
CA GLU A 241 33.41 -3.81 -7.42
C GLU A 241 34.80 -3.64 -6.82
N ALA A 242 35.86 -4.14 -7.48
CA ALA A 242 37.23 -3.97 -7.00
C ALA A 242 37.67 -2.50 -6.99
N LEU A 243 37.26 -1.73 -8.01
CA LEU A 243 37.55 -0.30 -8.10
C LEU A 243 36.81 0.50 -7.00
N ASN A 244 35.54 0.19 -6.77
CA ASN A 244 34.75 0.82 -5.70
C ASN A 244 35.25 0.42 -4.31
N ALA A 245 35.63 -0.84 -4.09
CA ALA A 245 36.26 -1.28 -2.84
C ALA A 245 37.58 -0.57 -2.57
N ALA A 246 38.37 -0.27 -3.61
CA ALA A 246 39.57 0.54 -3.48
C ALA A 246 39.25 2.00 -3.11
N VAL A 247 38.17 2.59 -3.64
CA VAL A 247 37.68 3.91 -3.20
C VAL A 247 37.33 3.89 -1.71
N GLU A 248 36.54 2.90 -1.27
CA GLU A 248 36.17 2.73 0.14
C GLU A 248 37.41 2.56 1.04
N SER A 249 38.40 1.77 0.59
CA SER A 249 39.67 1.60 1.30
C SER A 249 40.40 2.94 1.52
N ILE A 250 40.49 3.78 0.49
CA ILE A 250 41.09 5.12 0.60
C ILE A 250 40.32 5.99 1.60
N GLN A 251 38.99 5.98 1.54
CA GLN A 251 38.15 6.73 2.48
C GLN A 251 38.38 6.26 3.93
N VAL A 252 38.51 4.96 4.17
CA VAL A 252 38.86 4.41 5.49
C VAL A 252 40.25 4.85 5.93
N LYS A 253 41.26 4.81 5.03
CA LYS A 253 42.62 5.31 5.34
C LYS A 253 42.61 6.79 5.72
N ILE A 254 41.85 7.62 5.02
CA ILE A 254 41.67 9.05 5.34
C ILE A 254 41.05 9.22 6.73
N LYS A 255 39.98 8.48 7.04
CA LYS A 255 39.33 8.55 8.36
C LYS A 255 40.26 8.09 9.48
N ASN A 256 41.02 7.00 9.28
CA ASN A 256 42.00 6.53 10.27
C ASN A 256 43.13 7.55 10.50
N GLN A 257 43.59 8.24 9.45
CA GLN A 257 44.58 9.30 9.57
C GLN A 257 44.03 10.50 10.35
N LEU A 258 42.77 10.89 10.12
CA LEU A 258 42.08 11.95 10.86
C LEU A 258 41.87 11.58 12.34
N ALA A 259 41.58 10.31 12.62
CA ALA A 259 41.37 9.79 13.96
C ALA A 259 42.67 9.71 14.79
N ASN A 260 43.83 9.77 14.13
CA ASN A 260 45.12 9.56 14.78
C ASN A 260 45.42 10.67 15.80
N GLY A 261 45.65 10.30 17.05
CA GLY A 261 45.96 11.24 18.14
C GLY A 261 44.75 12.00 18.70
N ALA A 262 43.51 11.64 18.33
CA ALA A 262 42.31 12.20 18.93
C ALA A 262 42.19 11.83 20.41
N THR A 263 41.78 12.81 21.23
CA THR A 263 41.54 12.63 22.68
C THR A 263 40.25 13.32 23.10
N VAL A 264 39.87 13.17 24.37
CA VAL A 264 38.69 13.86 24.93
C VAL A 264 38.81 15.38 24.85
N ASP A 265 40.01 15.91 25.15
CA ASP A 265 40.29 17.36 25.15
C ASP A 265 40.55 17.92 23.74
N ASN A 266 40.90 17.05 22.79
CA ASN A 266 41.17 17.42 21.41
C ASN A 266 40.56 16.38 20.45
N PRO A 267 39.23 16.38 20.29
CA PRO A 267 38.56 15.44 19.39
C PRO A 267 38.85 15.77 17.93
N ALA A 268 38.92 14.73 17.09
CA ALA A 268 39.05 14.90 15.64
C ALA A 268 37.70 15.30 15.02
N ASP A 269 37.71 16.28 14.12
CA ASP A 269 36.53 16.63 13.32
C ASP A 269 36.36 15.63 12.16
N MET A 270 35.25 14.90 12.21
CA MET A 270 34.86 13.89 11.23
C MET A 270 33.63 14.32 10.41
N THR A 271 33.22 15.59 10.50
CA THR A 271 31.99 16.10 9.87
C THR A 271 31.96 15.87 8.35
N ALA A 272 33.13 15.88 7.69
CA ALA A 272 33.25 15.56 6.27
C ALA A 272 32.82 14.13 5.89
N SER A 273 32.63 13.24 6.88
CA SER A 273 32.06 11.90 6.67
C SER A 273 30.54 11.92 6.59
N VAL A 274 29.88 12.98 7.04
CA VAL A 274 28.43 13.17 6.94
C VAL A 274 28.10 13.79 5.60
N ASN A 275 27.23 13.17 4.83
CA ASN A 275 26.73 13.73 3.58
C ASN A 275 25.74 14.86 3.87
N ASN A 276 25.93 15.99 3.19
CA ASN A 276 25.07 17.17 3.29
C ASN A 276 24.71 17.57 4.75
N PRO A 277 25.71 17.82 5.62
CA PRO A 277 25.48 18.01 7.05
C PRO A 277 24.71 19.30 7.39
N GLY A 278 24.74 20.31 6.50
CA GLY A 278 24.03 21.58 6.66
C GLY A 278 23.00 21.85 5.56
N PHE A 279 22.50 20.80 4.89
CA PHE A 279 21.43 20.88 3.87
C PHE A 279 21.61 21.99 2.81
N ALA A 280 22.85 22.22 2.36
CA ALA A 280 23.22 23.38 1.54
C ALA A 280 22.55 23.42 0.16
N ASP A 281 22.08 22.26 -0.33
CA ASP A 281 21.32 22.14 -1.57
C ASP A 281 19.80 22.31 -1.39
N GLY A 282 19.34 22.59 -0.17
CA GLY A 282 17.93 22.72 0.19
C GLY A 282 17.16 21.39 0.08
N LYS A 283 17.85 20.25 0.19
CA LYS A 283 17.29 18.90 0.04
C LYS A 283 17.86 17.95 1.08
N LYS A 284 17.21 16.80 1.29
CA LYS A 284 17.71 15.74 2.18
C LYS A 284 18.78 14.84 1.53
N THR A 285 19.54 15.34 0.55
CA THR A 285 20.50 14.52 -0.22
C THR A 285 21.47 13.77 0.71
N GLY A 286 21.53 12.45 0.60
CA GLY A 286 22.35 11.59 1.46
C GLY A 286 21.72 11.20 2.81
N TRP A 287 20.53 11.71 3.13
CA TRP A 287 19.75 11.35 4.31
C TRP A 287 18.53 10.48 3.95
N SER A 288 18.14 9.62 4.88
CA SER A 288 17.01 8.69 4.81
C SER A 288 15.96 9.03 5.86
N GLY A 289 14.77 8.45 5.71
CA GLY A 289 13.63 8.71 6.59
C GLY A 289 12.70 9.82 6.06
N ASP A 290 11.94 10.44 6.97
CA ASP A 290 10.87 11.39 6.66
C ASP A 290 11.40 12.68 6.03
N ASP A 291 10.62 13.30 5.14
CA ASP A 291 10.98 14.56 4.49
C ASP A 291 10.75 15.77 5.42
N PRO A 292 11.80 16.51 5.81
CA PRO A 292 11.61 17.81 6.43
C PRO A 292 11.19 18.85 5.39
N ALA A 293 10.58 19.94 5.84
CA ALA A 293 10.43 21.12 5.01
C ALA A 293 11.75 21.91 5.01
N PHE A 294 12.13 22.45 3.85
CA PHE A 294 13.33 23.26 3.67
C PHE A 294 12.97 24.71 3.39
N GLY A 295 13.67 25.64 4.03
CA GLY A 295 13.46 27.07 3.86
C GLY A 295 14.52 27.89 4.56
N GLU A 296 14.89 29.03 3.97
CA GLU A 296 15.74 30.05 4.61
C GLU A 296 17.10 29.51 5.14
N GLY A 297 17.60 28.44 4.52
CA GLY A 297 18.88 27.81 4.85
C GLY A 297 18.85 26.79 5.99
N ALA A 298 17.68 26.24 6.36
CA ALA A 298 17.56 25.20 7.38
C ALA A 298 16.36 24.27 7.14
N ALA A 299 16.16 23.29 8.03
CA ALA A 299 15.13 22.25 7.93
C ALA A 299 14.18 22.22 9.14
N GLU A 300 12.92 21.87 8.90
CA GLU A 300 11.89 21.78 9.97
C GLU A 300 10.95 20.58 9.86
N TYR A 301 10.42 20.17 11.01
CA TYR A 301 9.18 19.42 11.13
C TYR A 301 8.18 20.19 11.99
N TYR A 302 7.01 20.47 11.44
CA TYR A 302 5.92 21.15 12.13
C TYR A 302 4.76 20.17 12.35
N GLN A 303 4.35 19.99 13.61
CA GLN A 303 3.26 19.11 14.02
C GLN A 303 3.33 17.71 13.40
N LYS A 304 4.48 17.04 13.54
CA LYS A 304 4.71 15.71 12.98
C LYS A 304 5.53 14.84 13.91
N ASN A 305 5.29 13.53 13.81
CA ASN A 305 6.29 12.52 14.15
C ASN A 305 7.21 12.31 12.96
N PHE A 306 8.48 12.00 13.24
CA PHE A 306 9.49 11.89 12.20
C PHE A 306 10.67 11.06 12.66
N GLU A 307 11.38 10.50 11.70
CA GLU A 307 12.72 9.94 11.84
C GLU A 307 13.56 10.32 10.61
N LEU A 308 14.66 11.04 10.82
CA LEU A 308 15.62 11.46 9.79
C LEU A 308 16.99 10.91 10.16
N TYR A 309 17.66 10.19 9.26
CA TYR A 309 18.92 9.52 9.60
C TYR A 309 19.88 9.30 8.43
N GLN A 310 21.15 9.05 8.76
CA GLN A 310 22.19 8.66 7.83
C GLN A 310 23.06 7.55 8.45
N THR A 311 23.38 6.51 7.67
CA THR A 311 24.32 5.45 8.07
C THR A 311 25.68 5.69 7.45
N LEU A 312 26.67 5.93 8.30
CA LEU A 312 28.07 6.16 7.96
C LEU A 312 28.86 4.85 8.04
N LYS A 313 29.64 4.54 7.02
CA LYS A 313 30.46 3.32 6.92
C LYS A 313 31.95 3.60 7.02
N GLY A 314 32.74 2.57 7.36
CA GLY A 314 34.19 2.65 7.44
C GLY A 314 34.68 3.60 8.54
N MET A 315 33.91 3.74 9.61
CA MET A 315 34.21 4.62 10.73
C MET A 315 35.29 3.99 11.64
N PRO A 316 36.35 4.71 12.03
CA PRO A 316 37.32 4.22 13.02
C PRO A 316 36.65 3.74 14.31
N ASN A 317 37.16 2.68 14.92
CA ASN A 317 36.63 2.20 16.21
C ASN A 317 36.92 3.22 17.31
N GLY A 318 35.94 3.51 18.16
CA GLY A 318 36.06 4.47 19.27
C GLY A 318 34.79 5.26 19.51
N VAL A 319 34.89 6.31 20.32
CA VAL A 319 33.75 7.14 20.73
C VAL A 319 33.50 8.28 19.75
N TYR A 320 32.25 8.44 19.36
CA TYR A 320 31.75 9.54 18.53
C TYR A 320 30.75 10.40 19.28
N GLY A 321 30.76 11.70 18.98
CA GLY A 321 29.71 12.64 19.34
C GLY A 321 29.08 13.21 18.08
N VAL A 322 27.76 13.09 17.97
CA VAL A 322 26.94 13.62 16.90
C VAL A 322 26.31 14.91 17.40
N GLY A 323 26.71 16.03 16.82
CA GLY A 323 26.12 17.33 17.11
C GLY A 323 25.09 17.74 16.08
N VAL A 324 24.10 18.50 16.49
CA VAL A 324 23.17 19.22 15.59
C VAL A 324 22.80 20.54 16.24
N GLN A 325 22.67 21.60 15.44
CA GLN A 325 22.04 22.83 15.90
C GLN A 325 20.54 22.69 15.73
N GLY A 326 19.78 22.77 16.81
CA GLY A 326 18.34 22.69 16.69
C GLY A 326 17.61 22.74 18.02
N PHE A 327 16.32 23.06 17.93
CA PHE A 327 15.44 23.11 19.07
C PHE A 327 14.10 22.46 18.77
N TYR A 328 13.43 22.08 19.85
CA TYR A 328 12.05 21.65 19.87
C TYR A 328 11.21 22.68 20.61
N ARG A 329 10.05 22.96 20.05
CA ARG A 329 8.98 23.71 20.66
C ARG A 329 7.78 22.80 20.81
N THR A 330 7.31 22.65 22.04
CA THR A 330 6.22 21.75 22.45
C THR A 330 4.85 22.21 21.94
N SER A 331 4.62 23.52 21.81
CA SER A 331 3.35 24.11 21.36
C SER A 331 3.58 25.45 20.62
N PHE A 332 2.51 26.20 20.36
CA PHE A 332 2.60 27.57 19.82
C PHE A 332 3.47 28.48 20.71
N SER A 333 4.11 29.48 20.10
CA SER A 333 5.09 30.34 20.76
C SER A 333 4.61 30.96 22.08
N GLY A 334 3.35 31.42 22.14
CA GLY A 334 2.76 32.02 23.34
C GLY A 334 2.57 31.07 24.54
N SER A 335 2.40 29.76 24.30
CA SER A 335 2.20 28.77 25.38
C SER A 335 3.51 28.06 25.77
N SER A 336 4.48 28.02 24.85
CA SER A 336 5.72 27.25 25.00
C SER A 336 6.62 27.65 26.17
N TYR A 337 6.48 28.88 26.70
CA TYR A 337 7.27 29.33 27.85
C TYR A 337 6.94 28.57 29.14
N GLY A 338 5.64 28.39 29.42
CA GLY A 338 5.21 27.67 30.63
C GLY A 338 5.65 26.21 30.62
N GLU A 339 5.66 25.58 29.44
CA GLU A 339 6.09 24.20 29.24
C GLU A 339 7.60 24.04 29.50
N TRP A 340 8.40 25.01 29.02
CA TRP A 340 9.83 25.07 29.34
C TRP A 340 10.09 25.27 30.85
N GLN A 341 9.36 26.17 31.52
CA GLN A 341 9.50 26.36 32.97
C GLN A 341 9.15 25.11 33.77
N ASN A 342 8.10 24.41 33.33
CA ASN A 342 7.66 23.17 33.94
C ASN A 342 8.50 21.96 33.51
N LYS A 343 9.49 22.16 32.64
CA LYS A 343 10.40 21.13 32.13
C LYS A 343 9.64 19.93 31.52
N ILE A 344 8.58 20.22 30.76
CA ILE A 344 7.83 19.18 30.04
C ILE A 344 8.74 18.48 29.04
N ASP A 345 8.77 17.15 29.07
CA ASP A 345 9.75 16.36 28.30
C ASP A 345 9.85 16.75 26.82
N VAL A 346 11.08 16.80 26.31
CA VAL A 346 11.37 17.16 24.92
C VAL A 346 11.28 15.90 24.06
N ALA A 347 10.18 15.79 23.33
CA ALA A 347 9.86 14.63 22.50
C ALA A 347 10.85 14.41 21.34
N ALA A 348 11.39 15.48 20.74
CA ALA A 348 12.35 15.40 19.65
C ALA A 348 13.78 15.11 20.18
N LYS A 349 14.41 14.06 19.65
CA LYS A 349 15.69 13.54 20.15
C LYS A 349 16.71 13.44 19.03
N VAL A 350 17.93 13.89 19.31
CA VAL A 350 19.13 13.54 18.54
C VAL A 350 19.52 12.12 18.91
N TYR A 351 19.86 11.28 17.94
CA TYR A 351 20.29 9.92 18.24
C TYR A 351 21.53 9.50 17.47
N ALA A 352 22.31 8.63 18.11
CA ALA A 352 23.46 7.97 17.54
C ALA A 352 23.40 6.47 17.88
N LYS A 353 23.61 5.62 16.88
CA LYS A 353 23.46 4.18 16.99
C LYS A 353 24.63 3.44 16.35
N SER A 354 25.15 2.43 17.04
CA SER A 354 26.14 1.49 16.51
C SER A 354 25.88 0.10 17.07
N GLY A 355 25.54 -0.84 16.18
CA GLY A 355 25.03 -2.16 16.57
C GLY A 355 23.73 -2.05 17.37
N ALA A 356 23.72 -2.67 18.56
CA ALA A 356 22.60 -2.61 19.50
C ALA A 356 22.58 -1.34 20.36
N ASP A 357 23.70 -0.63 20.47
CA ASP A 357 23.78 0.59 21.27
C ASP A 357 23.07 1.73 20.54
N SER A 358 22.11 2.35 21.22
CA SER A 358 21.34 3.47 20.71
C SER A 358 21.13 4.47 21.83
N LEU A 359 21.79 5.62 21.73
CA LEU A 359 21.67 6.70 22.70
C LEU A 359 20.94 7.87 22.09
N ASN A 360 20.06 8.46 22.89
CA ASN A 360 19.11 9.47 22.47
C ASN A 360 19.19 10.65 23.43
N THR A 361 19.46 11.83 22.89
CA THR A 361 19.58 13.06 23.65
C THR A 361 18.45 13.99 23.25
N ALA A 362 17.68 14.46 24.23
CA ALA A 362 16.67 15.49 24.03
C ALA A 362 17.27 16.73 23.35
N MET A 363 16.57 17.27 22.35
CA MET A 363 16.94 18.54 21.74
C MET A 363 16.83 19.71 22.74
N CYS A 364 17.34 20.89 22.39
CA CYS A 364 17.11 22.10 23.19
C CYS A 364 15.62 22.46 23.19
N TYR A 365 15.15 23.13 24.24
CA TYR A 365 13.94 23.93 24.11
C TYR A 365 14.23 25.19 23.31
N ALA A 366 13.24 25.70 22.58
CA ALA A 366 13.35 27.00 21.92
C ALA A 366 13.76 28.13 22.88
N TRP A 367 13.34 28.05 24.16
CA TRP A 367 13.62 29.05 25.19
C TRP A 367 15.01 28.93 25.85
N ASP A 368 15.77 27.86 25.61
CA ASP A 368 17.10 27.67 26.23
C ASP A 368 18.10 28.77 25.84
N PHE A 369 17.89 29.44 24.71
CA PHE A 369 18.73 30.53 24.19
C PHE A 369 17.94 31.84 24.02
N ALA A 370 16.88 32.04 24.80
CA ALA A 370 16.11 33.28 24.78
C ALA A 370 17.01 34.49 25.10
N GLN A 371 16.90 35.56 24.30
CA GLN A 371 17.66 36.79 24.51
C GLN A 371 16.82 37.83 25.25
N THR A 372 17.45 38.57 26.16
CA THR A 372 16.82 39.64 26.96
C THR A 372 17.44 40.99 26.59
N GLY A 373 16.62 42.05 26.52
CA GLY A 373 17.06 43.38 26.13
C GLY A 373 16.05 44.09 25.23
N ASP A 374 16.40 45.28 24.75
CA ASP A 374 15.61 45.96 23.73
C ASP A 374 15.83 45.27 22.36
N LEU A 375 14.75 44.93 21.66
CA LEU A 375 14.82 44.20 20.39
C LEU A 375 15.61 44.97 19.31
N ASP A 376 15.55 46.29 19.31
CA ASP A 376 16.28 47.09 18.32
C ASP A 376 17.77 47.18 18.67
N GLU A 377 18.14 47.12 19.95
CA GLU A 377 19.52 46.93 20.39
C GLU A 377 20.07 45.54 20.00
N LEU A 378 19.28 44.47 20.18
CA LEU A 378 19.65 43.10 19.78
C LEU A 378 19.76 42.94 18.26
N LYS A 379 18.99 43.72 17.48
CA LYS A 379 19.21 43.85 16.03
C LYS A 379 20.49 44.62 15.76
N ALA A 380 20.84 45.65 16.52
CA ALA A 380 22.03 46.46 16.25
C ALA A 380 23.35 45.73 16.60
N ASP A 381 23.37 44.94 17.67
CA ASP A 381 24.56 44.29 18.26
C ASP A 381 25.24 43.26 17.33
N GLY A 382 24.54 42.83 16.28
CA GLY A 382 25.07 41.90 15.28
C GLY A 382 25.05 40.44 15.69
N LYS A 383 24.39 40.06 16.79
CA LYS A 383 24.14 38.67 17.19
C LYS A 383 22.94 38.07 16.45
N ASN A 384 22.92 38.28 15.13
CA ASN A 384 22.11 37.55 14.16
C ASN A 384 20.58 37.66 14.23
N TRP A 385 20.04 38.81 14.64
CA TRP A 385 18.62 39.14 14.41
C TRP A 385 18.42 40.30 13.44
N LYS A 386 19.52 40.82 12.85
CA LYS A 386 19.57 42.03 12.02
C LYS A 386 18.51 42.11 10.92
N ASN A 387 18.07 40.96 10.39
CA ASN A 387 17.16 40.87 9.24
C ASN A 387 15.85 40.10 9.52
N ALA A 388 15.58 39.74 10.78
CA ALA A 388 14.45 38.89 11.18
C ALA A 388 13.12 39.67 11.34
N ASN A 389 12.76 40.54 10.39
CA ASN A 389 11.65 41.53 10.44
C ASN A 389 10.33 41.09 11.12
N GLY A 390 10.26 41.12 12.47
CA GLY A 390 9.08 40.68 13.24
C GLY A 390 8.91 39.16 13.36
N GLU A 391 9.94 38.40 13.01
CA GLU A 391 9.97 36.93 12.87
C GLU A 391 10.34 36.22 14.19
N VAL A 392 10.15 36.91 15.32
CA VAL A 392 10.58 36.49 16.66
C VAL A 392 9.37 36.51 17.58
N ALA A 393 9.24 35.52 18.45
CA ALA A 393 8.23 35.55 19.49
C ALA A 393 8.79 36.33 20.68
N ALA A 394 7.95 37.15 21.29
CA ALA A 394 8.31 38.02 22.40
C ALA A 394 7.38 37.78 23.58
N ASP A 395 7.95 37.80 24.77
CA ASP A 395 7.22 37.87 26.02
C ASP A 395 7.93 38.85 26.98
N GLU A 396 7.35 39.16 28.13
CA GLU A 396 7.94 40.02 29.18
C GLU A 396 9.36 39.58 29.64
N ARG A 397 9.79 38.39 29.21
CA ARG A 397 10.99 37.68 29.66
C ARG A 397 12.05 37.51 28.58
N GLY A 398 11.79 37.87 27.32
CA GLY A 398 12.77 37.82 26.23
C GLY A 398 12.22 37.39 24.87
N TYR A 399 13.13 37.14 23.92
CA TYR A 399 12.84 36.82 22.51
C TYR A 399 13.41 35.45 22.10
N ILE A 400 12.64 34.69 21.32
CA ILE A 400 13.03 33.40 20.72
C ILE A 400 12.70 33.34 19.22
N PRO A 401 13.28 32.40 18.46
CA PRO A 401 12.95 32.25 17.04
C PRO A 401 11.50 31.78 16.87
N ASP A 402 10.75 32.40 15.96
CA ASP A 402 9.35 32.00 15.67
C ASP A 402 9.11 31.58 14.22
N ASN A 403 10.16 31.55 13.39
CA ASN A 403 10.12 30.92 12.07
C ASN A 403 11.52 30.49 11.61
N MET A 404 11.57 29.82 10.44
CA MET A 404 12.81 29.25 9.90
C MET A 404 13.91 30.28 9.67
N LYS A 405 13.56 31.49 9.20
CA LYS A 405 14.52 32.55 8.89
C LYS A 405 15.20 33.11 10.14
N ALA A 406 14.41 33.35 11.19
CA ALA A 406 14.97 33.82 12.45
C ALA A 406 15.88 32.75 13.07
N ALA A 407 15.48 31.47 13.00
CA ALA A 407 16.27 30.36 13.49
C ALA A 407 17.58 30.16 12.69
N SER A 408 17.55 30.26 11.35
CA SER A 408 18.76 30.12 10.52
C SER A 408 19.79 31.20 10.80
N TYR A 409 19.36 32.44 11.05
CA TYR A 409 20.28 33.47 11.50
C TYR A 409 20.87 33.13 12.88
N VAL A 410 20.07 32.69 13.84
CA VAL A 410 20.60 32.31 15.17
C VAL A 410 21.61 31.17 15.06
N PHE A 411 21.37 30.17 14.21
CA PHE A 411 22.34 29.09 13.96
C PHE A 411 23.65 29.63 13.35
N ALA A 412 23.56 30.53 12.37
CA ALA A 412 24.72 31.17 11.76
C ALA A 412 25.53 32.09 12.70
N ALA A 413 25.00 32.44 13.88
CA ALA A 413 25.63 33.40 14.81
C ALA A 413 26.76 32.79 15.59
N SER A 414 26.57 31.53 15.94
CA SER A 414 27.51 30.74 16.69
C SER A 414 27.23 29.27 16.39
N PRO A 415 28.25 28.46 16.10
CA PRO A 415 28.08 27.02 15.94
C PRO A 415 27.59 26.33 17.23
N ASP A 416 27.66 27.01 18.38
CA ASP A 416 27.21 26.48 19.67
C ASP A 416 25.74 26.79 19.98
N ASN A 417 25.11 27.71 19.22
CA ASN A 417 23.71 28.05 19.45
C ASN A 417 22.82 26.84 19.19
N TYR A 418 21.99 26.51 20.18
CA TYR A 418 21.11 25.33 20.16
C TYR A 418 21.82 24.01 19.84
N LYS A 419 23.13 23.90 20.07
CA LYS A 419 23.88 22.68 19.78
C LYS A 419 23.57 21.61 20.82
N LYS A 420 23.13 20.44 20.37
CA LYS A 420 22.96 19.23 21.19
C LYS A 420 23.80 18.10 20.64
N MET A 421 24.34 17.29 21.55
CA MET A 421 25.25 16.20 21.23
C MET A 421 24.66 14.87 21.73
N ALA A 422 24.66 13.85 20.87
CA ALA A 422 24.47 12.45 21.26
C ALA A 422 25.81 11.71 21.13
N TYR A 423 26.13 10.83 22.07
CA TYR A 423 27.41 10.11 22.09
C TYR A 423 27.19 8.62 21.91
N VAL A 424 28.09 7.93 21.19
CA VAL A 424 28.04 6.47 21.04
C VAL A 424 29.44 5.91 20.78
N ALA A 425 29.68 4.67 21.17
CA ALA A 425 30.90 3.94 20.84
C ALA A 425 30.69 3.08 19.58
N VAL A 426 31.71 2.97 18.70
CA VAL A 426 31.70 2.19 17.46
C VAL A 426 32.83 1.16 17.48
N ASP A 427 32.56 -0.07 17.06
CA ASP A 427 33.55 -1.16 16.95
C ASP A 427 33.45 -1.99 15.66
N ASN A 428 32.40 -1.76 14.86
CA ASN A 428 32.08 -2.51 13.65
C ASN A 428 32.24 -1.67 12.36
N GLY A 429 32.74 -0.44 12.46
CA GLY A 429 32.88 0.46 11.33
C GLY A 429 31.59 1.13 10.85
N GLU A 430 30.45 0.92 11.52
CA GLU A 430 29.16 1.53 11.15
C GLU A 430 28.60 2.41 12.27
N LEU A 431 28.14 3.60 11.88
CA LEU A 431 27.52 4.59 12.77
C LEU A 431 26.28 5.16 12.09
N THR A 432 25.10 5.02 12.71
CA THR A 432 23.88 5.69 12.28
C THR A 432 23.63 6.92 13.15
N ILE A 433 23.33 8.05 12.51
CA ILE A 433 23.11 9.34 13.17
C ILE A 433 21.78 9.92 12.70
N GLY A 434 21.08 10.68 13.55
CA GLY A 434 19.81 11.26 13.13
C GLY A 434 19.02 12.03 14.19
N LEU A 435 17.79 12.38 13.82
CA LEU A 435 16.77 12.96 14.69
C LEU A 435 15.51 12.08 14.66
N LYS A 436 14.79 11.99 15.78
CA LYS A 436 13.51 11.27 15.83
C LYS A 436 12.53 11.85 16.86
N LYS A 437 11.23 11.63 16.61
CA LYS A 437 10.11 11.89 17.53
C LYS A 437 9.00 10.87 17.30
N LYS A 438 8.49 10.23 18.36
CA LYS A 438 7.41 9.21 18.29
C LYS A 438 6.18 9.47 19.16
N ASP A 439 6.18 10.54 19.96
CA ASP A 439 5.09 10.85 20.91
C ASP A 439 3.91 11.58 20.23
N ASP A 440 2.79 11.78 20.93
CA ASP A 440 1.66 12.57 20.44
C ASP A 440 2.10 13.92 19.85
N VAL A 441 1.29 14.47 18.95
CA VAL A 441 1.60 15.70 18.21
C VAL A 441 0.76 16.85 18.79
N PRO A 442 1.21 17.55 19.84
CA PRO A 442 0.53 18.75 20.30
C PRO A 442 0.42 19.78 19.18
N GLY A 443 -0.72 20.47 19.14
CA GLY A 443 -0.94 21.60 18.23
C GLY A 443 0.14 22.66 18.41
N GLY A 444 0.75 23.08 17.29
CA GLY A 444 1.82 24.08 17.27
C GLY A 444 3.22 23.55 17.56
N SER A 445 3.41 22.25 17.80
CA SER A 445 4.76 21.68 18.00
C SER A 445 5.67 21.86 16.78
N TRP A 446 6.94 22.18 17.02
CA TRP A 446 7.89 22.56 15.96
C TRP A 446 9.31 22.09 16.28
N THR A 447 9.93 21.34 15.38
CA THR A 447 11.34 20.95 15.46
C THR A 447 12.08 21.67 14.34
N MET A 448 13.05 22.50 14.71
CA MET A 448 13.89 23.26 13.78
C MET A 448 15.33 22.80 13.93
N PHE A 449 16.02 22.51 12.83
CA PHE A 449 17.39 21.98 12.89
C PHE A 449 18.21 22.27 11.62
N ASP A 450 19.53 22.27 11.81
CA ASP A 450 20.55 22.37 10.76
C ASP A 450 21.94 21.96 11.31
N ASN A 451 22.97 21.99 10.47
CA ASN A 451 24.39 21.93 10.86
C ASN A 451 24.75 20.72 11.74
N PHE A 452 24.55 19.52 11.20
CA PHE A 452 25.09 18.31 11.80
C PHE A 452 26.62 18.36 11.86
N THR A 453 27.18 17.92 12.98
CA THR A 453 28.62 17.82 13.20
C THR A 453 28.96 16.43 13.72
N LEU A 454 30.16 15.95 13.41
CA LEU A 454 30.63 14.65 13.89
C LEU A 454 32.02 14.79 14.49
N SER A 455 32.16 14.45 15.76
CA SER A 455 33.43 14.51 16.49
C SER A 455 33.84 13.12 16.94
N TYR A 456 35.13 12.79 16.81
CA TYR A 456 35.71 11.52 17.25
C TYR A 456 36.67 11.73 18.42
N PHE A 457 36.44 11.03 19.53
CA PHE A 457 37.12 11.24 20.82
C PHE A 457 38.21 10.18 21.12
N GLY A 458 38.37 9.17 20.26
CA GLY A 458 39.37 8.11 20.43
C GLY A 458 38.86 6.86 21.13
N THR A 459 39.81 6.01 21.52
CA THR A 459 39.59 4.68 22.14
C THR A 459 40.15 4.58 23.55
N ALA A 460 40.56 5.69 24.16
CA ALA A 460 41.08 5.69 25.52
C ALA A 460 39.93 5.52 26.54
N PRO A 461 40.17 4.92 27.73
CA PRO A 461 39.13 4.70 28.74
C PRO A 461 38.32 5.95 29.11
N GLU A 462 38.98 7.11 29.21
CA GLU A 462 38.35 8.40 29.48
C GLU A 462 37.31 8.81 28.42
N ALA A 463 37.48 8.38 27.15
CA ALA A 463 36.51 8.67 26.09
C ALA A 463 35.22 7.87 26.28
N TYR A 464 35.33 6.59 26.64
CA TYR A 464 34.16 5.73 26.92
C TYR A 464 33.41 6.17 28.17
N GLN A 465 34.14 6.53 29.23
CA GLN A 465 33.53 7.08 30.44
C GLN A 465 32.79 8.40 30.14
N MET A 466 33.41 9.30 29.38
CA MET A 466 32.77 10.55 28.95
C MET A 466 31.51 10.30 28.10
N ALA A 467 31.58 9.36 27.17
CA ALA A 467 30.42 8.98 26.35
C ALA A 467 29.27 8.46 27.20
N LEU A 468 29.57 7.66 28.23
CA LEU A 468 28.58 7.13 29.15
C LEU A 468 27.93 8.28 29.95
N GLU A 469 28.75 9.12 30.58
CA GLU A 469 28.28 10.24 31.41
C GLU A 469 27.47 11.28 30.64
N LYS A 470 27.84 11.56 29.38
CA LYS A 470 27.15 12.57 28.55
C LYS A 470 26.05 11.99 27.65
N GLY A 471 26.15 10.72 27.31
CA GLY A 471 25.23 10.06 26.38
C GLY A 471 23.99 9.48 27.06
N MET A 472 24.10 9.10 28.35
CA MET A 472 22.96 8.63 29.12
C MET A 472 22.01 9.78 29.48
N PRO A 473 20.69 9.51 29.54
CA PRO A 473 19.75 10.50 30.02
C PRO A 473 20.05 10.87 31.47
N ALA A 474 19.58 12.04 31.89
CA ALA A 474 19.69 12.43 33.29
C ALA A 474 19.05 11.36 34.18
N LYS A 475 19.71 11.04 35.30
CA LYS A 475 19.21 10.09 36.27
C LYS A 475 17.84 10.57 36.79
N THR A 476 16.83 9.73 36.65
CA THR A 476 15.49 9.89 37.20
C THR A 476 15.48 9.46 38.66
N GLU A 477 14.86 10.25 39.53
CA GLU A 477 14.61 9.86 40.91
C GLU A 477 13.21 9.25 41.00
N TYR A 478 13.14 7.95 41.27
CA TYR A 478 11.89 7.21 41.38
C TYR A 478 11.36 7.20 42.82
N SER A 479 10.02 7.12 42.95
CA SER A 479 9.30 7.07 44.23
C SER A 479 8.72 5.68 44.46
N THR A 480 8.75 5.24 45.72
CA THR A 480 8.18 3.94 46.15
C THR A 480 6.65 3.95 46.21
N SER A 481 6.00 5.08 45.94
CA SER A 481 4.54 5.17 45.93
C SER A 481 3.87 4.16 44.97
N ASN A 482 4.51 3.90 43.82
CA ASN A 482 3.98 3.01 42.76
C ASN A 482 5.01 2.01 42.23
N VAL A 483 6.23 1.98 42.79
CA VAL A 483 7.33 1.14 42.31
C VAL A 483 7.97 0.44 43.50
N SER A 484 8.24 -0.86 43.37
CA SER A 484 8.94 -1.65 44.37
C SER A 484 10.39 -1.17 44.54
N GLU A 485 10.86 -1.02 45.78
CA GLU A 485 12.17 -0.45 46.13
C GLU A 485 13.34 -1.21 45.44
N GLN A 486 13.23 -2.51 45.27
CA GLN A 486 14.25 -3.32 44.59
C GLN A 486 14.51 -2.89 43.14
N TYR A 487 13.49 -2.46 42.40
CA TYR A 487 13.66 -2.00 41.01
C TYR A 487 14.29 -0.61 40.97
N ILE A 488 13.98 0.25 41.95
CA ILE A 488 14.66 1.54 42.14
C ILE A 488 16.14 1.30 42.49
N GLY A 489 16.43 0.34 43.36
CA GLY A 489 17.79 -0.09 43.72
C GLY A 489 18.59 -0.58 42.50
N ALA A 490 18.01 -1.47 41.70
CA ALA A 490 18.64 -1.99 40.48
C ALA A 490 18.92 -0.88 39.46
N TYR A 491 17.99 0.08 39.29
CA TYR A 491 18.19 1.26 38.46
C TYR A 491 19.34 2.13 38.97
N ASN A 492 19.37 2.41 40.28
CA ASN A 492 20.45 3.17 40.91
C ASN A 492 21.81 2.49 40.70
N GLU A 493 21.91 1.18 40.90
CA GLU A 493 23.13 0.41 40.66
C GLU A 493 23.57 0.49 39.19
N ALA A 494 22.64 0.31 38.25
CA ALA A 494 22.91 0.40 36.82
C ALA A 494 23.48 1.78 36.43
N TYR A 495 22.98 2.87 37.03
CA TYR A 495 23.49 4.23 36.82
C TYR A 495 24.86 4.52 37.43
N THR A 496 25.36 3.68 38.34
CA THR A 496 26.71 3.84 38.92
C THR A 496 27.81 3.13 38.13
N LYS A 497 27.47 2.40 37.06
CA LYS A 497 28.45 1.68 36.23
C LYS A 497 29.38 2.65 35.51
N THR A 498 30.63 2.20 35.31
CA THR A 498 31.67 2.92 34.57
C THR A 498 32.01 2.20 33.27
N ALA A 499 32.54 2.92 32.28
CA ALA A 499 32.99 2.37 31.02
C ALA A 499 34.46 2.71 30.73
N SER A 500 35.24 1.70 30.34
CA SER A 500 36.65 1.85 29.91
C SER A 500 36.88 1.40 28.47
N ASP A 501 35.90 0.74 27.87
CA ASP A 501 35.91 0.22 26.50
C ASP A 501 34.47 0.10 25.98
N LYS A 502 34.32 -0.30 24.71
CA LYS A 502 33.02 -0.50 24.06
C LYS A 502 32.16 -1.54 24.81
N ALA A 503 32.74 -2.65 25.26
CA ALA A 503 31.96 -3.72 25.87
C ALA A 503 31.34 -3.29 27.21
N THR A 504 32.13 -2.63 28.06
CA THR A 504 31.67 -2.05 29.33
C THR A 504 30.69 -0.90 29.13
N PHE A 505 30.88 -0.07 28.09
CA PHE A 505 29.92 0.96 27.67
C PHE A 505 28.57 0.36 27.27
N SER A 506 28.55 -0.60 26.35
CA SER A 506 27.32 -1.28 25.90
C SER A 506 26.61 -1.96 27.08
N ALA A 507 27.36 -2.62 27.97
CA ALA A 507 26.80 -3.27 29.16
C ALA A 507 26.17 -2.28 30.15
N ALA A 508 26.76 -1.10 30.33
CA ALA A 508 26.21 -0.05 31.19
C ALA A 508 24.95 0.59 30.60
N VAL A 509 24.97 0.95 29.31
CA VAL A 509 23.81 1.50 28.59
C VAL A 509 22.65 0.50 28.62
N LYS A 510 22.93 -0.78 28.33
CA LYS A 510 21.93 -1.84 28.37
C LYS A 510 21.36 -2.03 29.77
N ALA A 511 22.20 -2.06 30.80
CA ALA A 511 21.75 -2.26 32.18
C ALA A 511 20.75 -1.18 32.64
N VAL A 512 20.97 0.07 32.23
CA VAL A 512 20.05 1.17 32.54
C VAL A 512 18.75 1.08 31.73
N ALA A 513 18.83 0.71 30.45
CA ALA A 513 17.63 0.47 29.64
C ALA A 513 16.77 -0.66 30.24
N ASP A 514 17.39 -1.80 30.57
CA ASP A 514 16.69 -2.95 31.17
C ASP A 514 16.06 -2.60 32.53
N ALA A 515 16.75 -1.79 33.36
CA ALA A 515 16.23 -1.35 34.65
C ALA A 515 15.03 -0.39 34.49
N ASN A 516 15.10 0.54 33.52
CA ASN A 516 13.96 1.40 33.17
C ASN A 516 12.74 0.59 32.72
N ASP A 517 12.94 -0.39 31.84
CA ASP A 517 11.87 -1.27 31.36
C ASP A 517 11.25 -2.07 32.52
N SER A 518 12.09 -2.53 33.45
CA SER A 518 11.65 -3.25 34.65
C SER A 518 10.81 -2.36 35.57
N ILE A 519 11.20 -1.10 35.78
CA ILE A 519 10.42 -0.10 36.53
C ILE A 519 9.09 0.19 35.84
N ALA A 520 9.10 0.39 34.52
CA ALA A 520 7.87 0.65 33.75
C ALA A 520 6.89 -0.53 33.86
N LYS A 521 7.39 -1.76 33.72
CA LYS A 521 6.59 -2.97 33.92
C LYS A 521 6.03 -3.06 35.35
N ASN A 522 6.87 -2.83 36.37
CA ASN A 522 6.43 -2.88 37.76
C ASN A 522 5.36 -1.83 38.08
N THR A 523 5.55 -0.61 37.58
CA THR A 523 4.57 0.49 37.73
C THR A 523 3.21 0.09 37.14
N LYS A 524 3.21 -0.50 35.95
CA LYS A 524 1.99 -0.99 35.30
C LYS A 524 1.33 -2.12 36.10
N LEU A 525 2.11 -3.11 36.55
CA LEU A 525 1.59 -4.23 37.32
C LEU A 525 0.91 -3.79 38.62
N TRP A 526 1.46 -2.79 39.32
CA TRP A 526 0.81 -2.22 40.49
C TRP A 526 -0.55 -1.57 40.18
N ALA A 527 -0.66 -0.89 39.04
CA ALA A 527 -1.93 -0.32 38.59
C ALA A 527 -2.94 -1.42 38.18
N ASP A 528 -2.46 -2.45 37.48
CA ASP A 528 -3.29 -3.59 37.05
C ASP A 528 -3.80 -4.40 38.28
N LEU A 529 -2.95 -4.61 39.30
CA LEU A 529 -3.35 -5.25 40.56
C LEU A 529 -4.43 -4.45 41.29
N GLN A 530 -4.29 -3.13 41.36
CA GLN A 530 -5.30 -2.25 41.97
C GLN A 530 -6.66 -2.38 41.25
N ALA A 531 -6.67 -2.32 39.92
CA ALA A 531 -7.90 -2.49 39.14
C ALA A 531 -8.53 -3.88 39.36
N LYS A 532 -7.71 -4.94 39.35
CA LYS A 532 -8.19 -6.31 39.58
C LYS A 532 -8.73 -6.51 40.98
N ARG A 533 -8.12 -5.89 41.99
CA ARG A 533 -8.63 -5.86 43.36
C ARG A 533 -10.02 -5.23 43.42
N ASP A 534 -10.21 -4.09 42.76
CA ASP A 534 -11.50 -3.38 42.76
C ASP A 534 -12.61 -4.22 42.09
N GLU A 535 -12.29 -4.90 40.99
CA GLU A 535 -13.19 -5.85 40.32
C GLU A 535 -13.56 -7.02 41.24
N ALA A 536 -12.57 -7.69 41.83
CA ALA A 536 -12.78 -8.82 42.72
C ALA A 536 -13.65 -8.43 43.93
N TYR A 537 -13.33 -7.29 44.55
CA TYR A 537 -14.11 -6.76 45.67
C TYR A 537 -15.56 -6.52 45.25
N GLY A 538 -15.79 -5.82 44.15
CA GLY A 538 -17.13 -5.52 43.62
C GLY A 538 -17.96 -6.78 43.33
N MET A 539 -17.33 -7.84 42.82
CA MET A 539 -18.00 -9.12 42.61
C MET A 539 -18.37 -9.82 43.92
N SER A 540 -17.42 -9.88 44.87
CA SER A 540 -17.63 -10.58 46.13
C SER A 540 -18.77 -9.95 46.95
N VAL A 541 -18.87 -8.61 47.02
CA VAL A 541 -19.89 -7.93 47.84
C VAL A 541 -21.30 -8.00 47.27
N ASN A 542 -21.43 -8.23 45.96
CA ASN A 542 -22.71 -8.39 45.27
C ASN A 542 -23.18 -9.84 45.22
N ALA A 543 -22.32 -10.79 45.59
CA ALA A 543 -22.66 -12.19 45.76
C ALA A 543 -23.13 -12.46 47.20
N ASP A 544 -24.12 -13.34 47.39
CA ASP A 544 -24.53 -13.76 48.73
C ASP A 544 -23.49 -14.76 49.28
N TYR A 545 -22.64 -14.29 50.21
CA TYR A 545 -21.62 -15.10 50.88
C TYR A 545 -22.17 -16.34 51.61
N SER A 546 -23.49 -16.43 51.84
CA SER A 546 -24.10 -17.64 52.43
C SER A 546 -24.37 -18.76 51.42
N ILE A 547 -24.16 -18.49 50.13
CA ILE A 547 -24.49 -19.40 49.01
C ILE A 547 -23.26 -19.76 48.18
N TYR A 548 -22.29 -18.86 48.03
CA TYR A 548 -21.14 -19.02 47.13
C TYR A 548 -19.81 -18.98 47.89
N ASP A 549 -19.12 -20.12 47.96
CA ASP A 549 -17.88 -20.27 48.72
C ASP A 549 -16.76 -19.37 48.17
N HIS A 550 -16.71 -19.15 46.84
CA HIS A 550 -15.65 -18.32 46.23
C HIS A 550 -15.84 -16.81 46.46
N ALA A 551 -17.02 -16.35 46.85
CA ALA A 551 -17.18 -14.96 47.31
C ALA A 551 -16.39 -14.73 48.61
N TRP A 552 -16.43 -15.71 49.53
CA TRP A 552 -15.68 -15.67 50.78
C TRP A 552 -14.17 -15.74 50.53
N TYR A 553 -13.71 -16.65 49.66
CA TYR A 553 -12.29 -16.76 49.32
C TYR A 553 -11.73 -15.47 48.69
N ILE A 554 -12.51 -14.76 47.86
CA ILE A 554 -12.10 -13.43 47.38
C ILE A 554 -11.92 -12.46 48.56
N GLY A 555 -12.91 -12.38 49.45
CA GLY A 555 -12.83 -11.50 50.63
C GLY A 555 -11.62 -11.79 51.50
N ASP A 556 -11.33 -13.07 51.75
CA ASP A 556 -10.18 -13.48 52.57
C ASP A 556 -8.85 -13.23 51.85
N TYR A 557 -8.74 -13.53 50.55
CA TYR A 557 -7.52 -13.24 49.78
C TYR A 557 -7.17 -11.73 49.77
N LEU A 558 -8.19 -10.87 49.73
CA LEU A 558 -8.01 -9.42 49.77
C LEU A 558 -7.52 -8.91 51.14
N GLU A 559 -7.95 -9.52 52.24
CA GLU A 559 -7.67 -9.06 53.61
C GLU A 559 -6.49 -9.80 54.28
N SER A 560 -6.40 -11.12 54.10
CA SER A 560 -5.43 -11.99 54.79
C SER A 560 -4.46 -12.70 53.83
N GLY A 561 -4.79 -12.82 52.54
CA GLY A 561 -3.94 -13.42 51.52
C GLY A 561 -4.14 -14.93 51.32
N THR A 562 -5.20 -15.50 51.90
CA THR A 562 -5.58 -16.93 51.76
C THR A 562 -6.43 -17.17 50.51
N ASP A 563 -6.20 -18.28 49.80
CA ASP A 563 -6.99 -18.69 48.63
C ASP A 563 -7.90 -19.91 48.93
N GLU A 564 -8.54 -20.46 47.89
CA GLU A 564 -9.47 -21.60 47.96
C GLU A 564 -8.85 -22.90 48.48
N ASN A 565 -7.53 -23.07 48.37
CA ASN A 565 -6.84 -24.32 48.72
C ASN A 565 -6.16 -24.25 50.09
N ASP A 566 -6.13 -23.07 50.73
CA ASP A 566 -5.49 -22.82 52.04
C ASP A 566 -4.00 -23.30 52.08
N GLU A 567 -3.37 -23.47 50.90
CA GLU A 567 -2.07 -24.15 50.77
C GLU A 567 -0.87 -23.19 50.78
N GLN A 568 -1.02 -21.91 50.40
CA GLN A 568 -0.09 -20.78 50.61
C GLN A 568 -0.68 -19.48 50.00
N VAL A 569 -0.10 -18.25 50.03
CA VAL A 569 1.04 -17.85 49.16
C VAL A 569 1.63 -16.43 49.43
N ILE A 570 1.09 -15.55 50.27
CA ILE A 570 1.74 -14.23 50.56
C ILE A 570 1.52 -13.77 52.01
N PRO A 571 2.51 -13.11 52.66
CA PRO A 571 2.45 -12.72 54.08
C PRO A 571 1.25 -11.88 54.59
N MET A 572 0.47 -11.26 53.71
CA MET A 572 -0.67 -10.38 54.02
C MET A 572 -1.64 -10.28 52.83
N GLY A 573 -2.81 -9.68 53.04
CA GLY A 573 -3.81 -9.49 51.99
C GLY A 573 -3.39 -8.47 50.92
N VAL A 574 -4.01 -8.57 49.74
CA VAL A 574 -3.79 -7.65 48.61
C VAL A 574 -4.00 -6.19 49.01
N ASN A 575 -4.96 -5.91 49.89
CA ASN A 575 -5.25 -4.55 50.38
C ASN A 575 -4.06 -3.93 51.14
N ASP A 576 -3.27 -4.73 51.86
CA ASP A 576 -2.09 -4.25 52.56
C ASP A 576 -0.92 -4.00 51.61
N TYR A 577 -0.71 -4.85 50.61
CA TYR A 577 0.33 -4.67 49.60
C TYR A 577 0.14 -3.42 48.74
N LEU A 578 -1.10 -3.01 48.50
CA LEU A 578 -1.40 -1.81 47.71
C LEU A 578 -1.01 -0.51 48.43
N LYS A 579 -0.73 -0.55 49.74
CA LYS A 579 -0.24 0.61 50.51
C LYS A 579 1.21 0.94 50.12
N ALA A 580 1.54 2.24 50.13
CA ALA A 580 2.84 2.72 49.67
C ALA A 580 4.03 2.26 50.54
N ASP A 581 3.79 2.00 51.83
CA ASP A 581 4.81 1.51 52.77
C ASP A 581 5.18 0.04 52.54
N ALA A 582 4.25 -0.78 52.04
CA ALA A 582 4.52 -2.19 51.68
C ALA A 582 5.45 -2.34 50.46
N LYS A 583 5.62 -1.27 49.67
CA LYS A 583 6.54 -1.21 48.51
C LYS A 583 7.99 -0.90 48.92
N THR A 584 8.28 -0.99 50.22
CA THR A 584 9.61 -0.79 50.83
C THR A 584 9.89 -1.88 51.86
N GLY A 585 11.13 -2.37 51.92
CA GLY A 585 11.54 -3.35 52.95
C GLY A 585 11.07 -4.81 52.76
N ASP A 586 10.75 -5.50 53.86
CA ASP A 586 10.53 -6.97 53.92
C ASP A 586 9.31 -7.48 53.13
N TYR A 587 8.43 -6.58 52.67
CA TYR A 587 7.19 -6.89 51.94
C TYR A 587 7.22 -6.42 50.47
N ASP A 588 8.39 -6.03 49.98
CA ASP A 588 8.57 -5.52 48.61
C ASP A 588 8.36 -6.62 47.54
N LEU A 589 7.31 -6.50 46.72
CA LEU A 589 6.92 -7.53 45.75
C LEU A 589 7.70 -7.43 44.43
N SER A 590 8.11 -8.58 43.90
CA SER A 590 8.59 -8.71 42.52
C SER A 590 7.44 -8.70 41.51
N ASN A 591 7.75 -8.40 40.25
CA ASN A 591 6.79 -8.45 39.14
C ASN A 591 6.06 -9.79 39.05
N LYS A 592 6.79 -10.91 39.26
CA LYS A 592 6.21 -12.24 39.22
C LYS A 592 5.17 -12.45 40.32
N GLN A 593 5.43 -11.97 41.54
CA GLN A 593 4.49 -12.09 42.65
C GLN A 593 3.23 -11.27 42.42
N ILE A 594 3.36 -10.06 41.86
CA ILE A 594 2.18 -9.24 41.49
C ILE A 594 1.36 -9.93 40.39
N GLU A 595 2.03 -10.51 39.38
CA GLU A 595 1.39 -11.29 38.32
C GLU A 595 0.63 -12.51 38.89
N GLU A 596 1.24 -13.24 39.84
CA GLU A 596 0.61 -14.37 40.53
C GLU A 596 -0.63 -13.94 41.33
N MET A 597 -0.58 -12.80 42.03
CA MET A 597 -1.74 -12.25 42.74
C MET A 597 -2.90 -11.91 41.80
N ILE A 598 -2.60 -11.27 40.66
CA ILE A 598 -3.61 -10.98 39.63
C ILE A 598 -4.21 -12.28 39.09
N ALA A 599 -3.39 -13.30 38.85
CA ALA A 599 -3.84 -14.61 38.37
C ALA A 599 -4.76 -15.31 39.39
N THR A 600 -4.42 -15.29 40.68
CA THR A 600 -5.28 -15.84 41.74
C THR A 600 -6.62 -15.11 41.80
N LEU A 601 -6.63 -13.76 41.77
CA LEU A 601 -7.87 -12.99 41.73
C LEU A 601 -8.73 -13.32 40.51
N ASN A 602 -8.12 -13.50 39.34
CA ASN A 602 -8.84 -13.94 38.13
C ASN A 602 -9.48 -15.33 38.33
N SER A 603 -8.72 -16.29 38.87
CA SER A 603 -9.21 -17.65 39.10
C SER A 603 -10.39 -17.66 40.06
N LEU A 604 -10.29 -16.93 41.17
CA LEU A 604 -11.38 -16.83 42.16
C LEU A 604 -12.62 -16.15 41.59
N ILE A 605 -12.44 -15.10 40.76
CA ILE A 605 -13.55 -14.44 40.03
C ILE A 605 -14.23 -15.41 39.07
N GLU A 606 -13.47 -16.19 38.31
CA GLU A 606 -14.00 -17.17 37.37
C GLU A 606 -14.75 -18.29 38.09
N ALA A 607 -14.19 -18.81 39.18
CA ALA A 607 -14.83 -19.82 40.01
C ALA A 607 -16.14 -19.30 40.63
N LEU A 608 -16.15 -18.09 41.19
CA LEU A 608 -17.37 -17.45 41.69
C LEU A 608 -18.42 -17.31 40.58
N ASN A 609 -18.03 -16.88 39.37
CA ASN A 609 -18.95 -16.81 38.26
C ASN A 609 -19.56 -18.18 37.91
N ASN A 610 -18.76 -19.24 37.93
CA ASN A 610 -19.23 -20.60 37.66
C ASN A 610 -20.17 -21.11 38.75
N GLU A 611 -19.85 -20.91 40.03
CA GLU A 611 -20.76 -21.27 41.14
C GLU A 611 -22.11 -20.55 41.02
N VAL A 612 -22.07 -19.25 40.70
CA VAL A 612 -23.27 -18.44 40.52
C VAL A 612 -24.12 -18.95 39.36
N LYS A 613 -23.48 -19.47 38.31
CA LYS A 613 -24.13 -20.05 37.13
C LYS A 613 -24.72 -21.43 37.40
N GLU A 614 -24.00 -22.31 38.11
CA GLU A 614 -24.48 -23.63 38.50
C GLU A 614 -25.66 -23.56 39.50
N GLY A 615 -25.67 -22.55 40.37
CA GLY A 615 -26.71 -22.35 41.38
C GLY A 615 -27.97 -21.61 40.92
N LEU A 616 -28.10 -21.26 39.63
CA LEU A 616 -29.23 -20.46 39.14
C LEU A 616 -30.57 -21.20 39.29
N LYS A 617 -31.59 -20.49 39.77
CA LYS A 617 -32.97 -20.98 39.85
C LYS A 617 -33.81 -20.39 38.72
N PRO A 618 -34.82 -21.11 38.20
CA PRO A 618 -35.82 -20.54 37.30
C PRO A 618 -36.39 -19.21 37.82
N GLY A 619 -36.44 -18.20 36.95
CA GLY A 619 -36.87 -16.83 37.28
C GLY A 619 -35.78 -15.91 37.82
N THR A 620 -34.52 -16.36 37.91
CA THR A 620 -33.42 -15.51 38.39
C THR A 620 -33.08 -14.43 37.36
N ASP A 621 -33.03 -13.17 37.81
CA ASP A 621 -32.48 -12.07 37.02
C ASP A 621 -30.96 -12.24 36.92
N VAL A 622 -30.49 -12.39 35.68
CA VAL A 622 -29.09 -12.62 35.34
C VAL A 622 -28.54 -11.53 34.43
N THR A 623 -29.20 -10.37 34.41
CA THR A 623 -28.80 -9.18 33.64
C THR A 623 -27.37 -8.75 33.96
N ARG A 624 -26.90 -9.01 35.18
CA ARG A 624 -25.51 -8.79 35.62
C ARG A 624 -24.43 -9.54 34.82
N PHE A 625 -24.78 -10.51 33.98
CA PHE A 625 -23.84 -11.13 33.04
C PHE A 625 -23.66 -10.31 31.75
N LEU A 626 -24.52 -9.32 31.52
CA LEU A 626 -24.33 -8.29 30.51
C LEU A 626 -23.50 -7.16 31.10
N THR A 627 -22.70 -6.52 30.25
CA THR A 627 -21.92 -5.34 30.60
C THR A 627 -22.65 -4.13 30.06
N ASN A 628 -22.92 -3.14 30.93
CA ASN A 628 -23.59 -1.90 30.53
C ASN A 628 -24.90 -2.15 29.75
N PRO A 629 -25.85 -2.95 30.28
CA PRO A 629 -27.07 -3.35 29.57
C PRO A 629 -28.09 -2.21 29.36
N ASP A 630 -27.89 -1.09 30.06
CA ASP A 630 -28.69 0.15 30.04
C ASP A 630 -27.96 1.30 29.35
N PHE A 631 -26.77 1.05 28.77
CA PHE A 631 -25.97 2.03 28.03
C PHE A 631 -25.54 3.30 28.80
N GLU A 632 -25.56 3.31 30.13
CA GLU A 632 -25.13 4.47 30.92
C GLU A 632 -23.61 4.71 30.90
N ASP A 633 -22.81 3.69 30.59
CA ASP A 633 -21.35 3.79 30.37
C ASP A 633 -20.99 3.81 28.87
N GLY A 634 -21.79 4.53 28.08
CA GLY A 634 -21.56 4.67 26.65
C GLY A 634 -21.71 3.34 25.90
N LYS A 635 -20.73 3.03 25.06
CA LYS A 635 -20.65 1.76 24.31
C LYS A 635 -19.81 0.69 25.01
N ASN A 636 -19.40 0.90 26.27
CA ASN A 636 -18.52 -0.05 26.96
C ASN A 636 -19.17 -1.44 27.01
N GLY A 637 -18.41 -2.50 26.68
CA GLY A 637 -18.91 -3.88 26.60
C GLY A 637 -19.66 -4.26 25.32
N TRP A 638 -19.98 -3.30 24.43
CA TRP A 638 -20.76 -3.56 23.22
C TRP A 638 -19.94 -3.41 21.94
N THR A 639 -20.12 -4.37 21.03
CA THR A 639 -19.58 -4.35 19.66
C THR A 639 -20.60 -3.73 18.72
N VAL A 640 -20.15 -2.77 17.92
CA VAL A 640 -20.98 -2.03 16.96
C VAL A 640 -20.48 -2.28 15.55
N VAL A 641 -21.31 -2.91 14.72
CA VAL A 641 -21.04 -3.17 13.31
C VAL A 641 -22.00 -2.34 12.47
N ASN A 642 -21.47 -1.56 11.52
CA ASN A 642 -22.26 -0.84 10.52
C ASN A 642 -21.67 -1.05 9.11
N ASN A 643 -22.35 -1.88 8.32
CA ASN A 643 -21.95 -2.21 6.94
C ASN A 643 -22.90 -1.61 5.90
N GLY A 644 -23.86 -0.79 6.33
CA GLY A 644 -25.02 -0.40 5.52
C GLY A 644 -25.17 1.10 5.22
N GLY A 645 -24.10 1.89 5.32
CA GLY A 645 -24.23 3.35 5.29
C GLY A 645 -24.98 3.88 6.52
N GLY A 646 -25.44 5.13 6.49
CA GLY A 646 -26.13 5.73 7.65
C GLY A 646 -25.24 5.83 8.89
N ASN A 647 -25.85 5.98 10.07
CA ASN A 647 -25.16 6.12 11.34
C ASN A 647 -25.69 5.14 12.39
N VAL A 648 -24.80 4.55 13.20
CA VAL A 648 -25.16 3.61 14.28
C VAL A 648 -24.43 4.08 15.53
N GLN A 649 -25.14 4.68 16.47
CA GLN A 649 -24.52 5.43 17.56
C GLN A 649 -25.29 5.36 18.88
N HIS A 650 -24.52 5.54 19.95
CA HIS A 650 -24.98 5.79 21.31
C HIS A 650 -25.29 7.29 21.49
N GLY A 651 -26.36 7.61 22.23
CA GLY A 651 -26.75 8.99 22.52
C GLY A 651 -27.94 9.04 23.48
N GLY A 652 -28.61 10.19 23.63
CA GLY A 652 -29.76 10.33 24.54
C GLY A 652 -29.61 11.50 25.52
N ASN A 653 -30.27 11.39 26.68
CA ASN A 653 -30.19 12.38 27.75
C ASN A 653 -29.16 11.93 28.82
N ASN A 654 -28.75 12.84 29.71
CA ASN A 654 -27.70 12.57 30.71
C ASN A 654 -28.05 11.49 31.75
N ASP A 655 -29.32 11.12 31.90
CA ASP A 655 -29.82 10.21 32.94
C ASP A 655 -30.35 8.88 32.36
N ASN A 656 -30.44 8.76 31.02
CA ASN A 656 -30.88 7.57 30.31
C ASN A 656 -30.44 7.64 28.84
N HIS A 657 -29.53 6.75 28.43
CA HIS A 657 -28.95 6.73 27.08
C HIS A 657 -29.47 5.55 26.26
N CYS A 658 -29.62 5.72 24.95
CA CYS A 658 -30.06 4.65 24.05
C CYS A 658 -29.12 4.51 22.84
N PHE A 659 -29.27 3.41 22.11
CA PHE A 659 -28.58 3.19 20.85
C PHE A 659 -29.55 3.36 19.68
N GLU A 660 -29.11 4.01 18.60
CA GLU A 660 -29.87 4.13 17.35
C GLU A 660 -29.11 3.58 16.15
N ALA A 661 -29.85 3.15 15.13
CA ALA A 661 -29.34 2.90 13.79
C ALA A 661 -30.15 3.75 12.79
N TRP A 662 -29.64 4.91 12.42
CA TRP A 662 -30.30 5.84 11.51
C TRP A 662 -29.86 5.58 10.05
N HIS A 663 -30.82 5.21 9.20
CA HIS A 663 -30.63 4.94 7.75
C HIS A 663 -29.60 3.84 7.42
N SER A 664 -29.12 3.09 8.42
CA SER A 664 -28.23 1.95 8.16
C SER A 664 -29.01 0.81 7.54
N THR A 665 -28.50 0.31 6.42
CA THR A 665 -29.07 -0.85 5.71
C THR A 665 -28.52 -2.20 6.17
N ASN A 666 -27.58 -2.19 7.11
CA ASN A 666 -26.94 -3.38 7.67
C ASN A 666 -26.17 -3.00 8.95
N PHE A 667 -26.71 -3.37 10.11
CA PHE A 667 -26.08 -3.12 11.40
C PHE A 667 -26.25 -4.30 12.36
N ASP A 668 -25.34 -4.39 13.33
CA ASP A 668 -25.39 -5.33 14.46
C ASP A 668 -24.74 -4.68 15.69
N VAL A 669 -25.52 -4.49 16.76
CA VAL A 669 -25.03 -4.01 18.05
C VAL A 669 -25.20 -5.13 19.07
N TYR A 670 -24.09 -5.71 19.53
CA TYR A 670 -24.12 -6.94 20.32
C TYR A 670 -23.04 -7.03 21.40
N GLN A 671 -23.28 -7.90 22.38
CA GLN A 671 -22.32 -8.38 23.35
C GLN A 671 -22.17 -9.90 23.24
N GLU A 672 -20.97 -10.42 23.53
CA GLU A 672 -20.72 -11.85 23.72
C GLU A 672 -20.64 -12.17 25.22
N VAL A 673 -21.39 -13.18 25.63
CA VAL A 673 -21.50 -13.65 27.02
C VAL A 673 -21.08 -15.11 27.07
N ASN A 674 -20.01 -15.40 27.81
CA ASN A 674 -19.44 -16.74 27.89
C ASN A 674 -20.11 -17.57 28.99
N ASN A 675 -20.22 -18.87 28.73
CA ASN A 675 -20.60 -19.90 29.70
C ASN A 675 -21.94 -19.59 30.40
N LEU A 676 -22.96 -19.13 29.68
CA LEU A 676 -24.31 -19.11 30.26
C LEU A 676 -24.78 -20.56 30.46
N PRO A 677 -25.45 -20.90 31.58
CA PRO A 677 -26.02 -22.24 31.79
C PRO A 677 -26.95 -22.70 30.67
N VAL A 678 -26.96 -24.00 30.40
CA VAL A 678 -27.93 -24.61 29.48
C VAL A 678 -29.34 -24.36 30.01
N GLY A 679 -30.25 -24.00 29.10
CA GLY A 679 -31.64 -23.72 29.42
C GLY A 679 -32.22 -22.60 28.58
N LEU A 680 -33.49 -22.31 28.85
CA LEU A 680 -34.20 -21.19 28.28
C LEU A 680 -33.95 -19.92 29.09
N TYR A 681 -33.95 -18.80 28.38
CA TYR A 681 -33.80 -17.46 28.89
C TYR A 681 -34.93 -16.60 28.35
N LYS A 682 -35.32 -15.59 29.12
CA LYS A 682 -36.15 -14.48 28.64
C LYS A 682 -35.24 -13.27 28.44
N LEU A 683 -35.15 -12.80 27.21
CA LEU A 683 -34.49 -11.55 26.89
C LEU A 683 -35.56 -10.47 26.70
N GLU A 684 -35.46 -9.41 27.49
CA GLU A 684 -36.33 -8.24 27.45
C GLU A 684 -35.51 -7.04 26.99
N VAL A 685 -36.05 -6.25 26.05
CA VAL A 685 -35.41 -5.03 25.52
C VAL A 685 -36.48 -3.99 25.26
N ASN A 686 -36.21 -2.73 25.62
CA ASN A 686 -37.04 -1.62 25.21
C ASN A 686 -36.56 -1.13 23.83
N GLY A 687 -37.42 -1.16 22.81
CA GLY A 687 -37.02 -0.71 21.48
C GLY A 687 -38.17 -0.61 20.50
N TYR A 688 -37.99 0.22 19.47
CA TYR A 688 -38.95 0.33 18.37
C TYR A 688 -38.25 0.61 17.06
N VAL A 689 -38.99 0.38 15.96
CA VAL A 689 -38.62 0.83 14.63
C VAL A 689 -39.63 1.85 14.12
N ARG A 690 -39.09 2.93 13.53
CA ARG A 690 -39.86 3.92 12.77
C ARG A 690 -39.55 3.82 11.27
N TYR A 691 -40.60 3.92 10.45
CA TYR A 691 -40.51 4.01 8.98
C TYR A 691 -40.68 5.46 8.53
N LEU A 692 -39.76 5.95 7.70
CA LEU A 692 -39.64 7.34 7.24
C LEU A 692 -39.29 8.35 8.36
N ASP A 693 -38.97 9.57 7.93
CA ASP A 693 -38.54 10.67 8.79
C ASP A 693 -39.62 11.73 8.95
N GLY A 694 -39.63 12.39 10.10
CA GLY A 694 -40.52 13.52 10.39
C GLY A 694 -41.99 13.21 10.12
N GLN A 695 -42.77 14.23 9.77
CA GLN A 695 -44.23 14.10 9.61
C GLN A 695 -44.66 13.04 8.59
N ASP A 696 -43.80 12.67 7.64
CA ASP A 696 -44.08 11.62 6.67
C ASP A 696 -44.22 10.24 7.34
N ALA A 697 -43.54 10.00 8.47
CA ALA A 697 -43.71 8.78 9.26
C ALA A 697 -45.14 8.61 9.80
N ILE A 698 -45.83 9.72 10.13
CA ILE A 698 -47.25 9.71 10.52
C ILE A 698 -48.15 9.61 9.29
N ASN A 699 -47.88 10.42 8.26
CA ASN A 699 -48.73 10.49 7.06
C ASN A 699 -48.80 9.14 6.33
N HIS A 700 -47.72 8.36 6.39
CA HIS A 700 -47.56 7.07 5.73
C HIS A 700 -47.45 5.91 6.72
N ALA A 701 -47.95 6.08 7.95
CA ALA A 701 -47.95 5.05 8.98
C ALA A 701 -48.58 3.72 8.52
N SER A 702 -49.63 3.78 7.68
CA SER A 702 -50.29 2.61 7.10
C SER A 702 -49.53 1.97 5.92
N GLU A 703 -48.46 2.61 5.43
CA GLU A 703 -47.63 2.12 4.33
C GLU A 703 -46.36 1.43 4.83
N ALA A 704 -46.13 1.40 6.15
CA ALA A 704 -45.01 0.69 6.74
C ALA A 704 -45.09 -0.80 6.38
N PRO A 705 -44.00 -1.41 5.87
CA PRO A 705 -43.96 -2.85 5.59
C PRO A 705 -44.30 -3.65 6.85
N GLU A 706 -45.17 -4.65 6.71
CA GLU A 706 -45.54 -5.55 7.83
C GLU A 706 -44.32 -6.31 8.39
N ASN A 707 -43.28 -6.52 7.57
CA ASN A 707 -42.06 -7.22 7.93
C ASN A 707 -40.83 -6.34 7.70
N VAL A 708 -40.28 -5.78 8.77
CA VAL A 708 -39.00 -5.08 8.76
C VAL A 708 -37.95 -5.97 9.42
N PRO A 709 -36.83 -6.29 8.75
CA PRO A 709 -35.86 -7.26 9.26
C PRO A 709 -34.93 -6.63 10.31
N ILE A 710 -35.51 -6.16 11.41
CA ILE A 710 -34.77 -5.63 12.57
C ILE A 710 -35.25 -6.37 13.81
N TYR A 711 -34.31 -7.00 14.49
CA TYR A 711 -34.62 -7.97 15.54
C TYR A 711 -33.77 -7.72 16.77
N VAL A 712 -34.41 -7.85 17.95
CA VAL A 712 -33.69 -8.26 19.15
C VAL A 712 -33.38 -9.75 19.02
N TYR A 713 -32.16 -10.16 19.38
CA TYR A 713 -31.74 -11.55 19.26
C TYR A 713 -30.81 -12.01 20.37
N MET A 714 -30.83 -13.32 20.60
CA MET A 714 -29.82 -14.07 21.33
C MET A 714 -29.54 -15.36 20.57
N ASN A 715 -28.32 -15.48 20.04
CA ASN A 715 -27.95 -16.52 19.08
C ASN A 715 -28.95 -16.56 17.90
N ASP A 716 -29.62 -17.68 17.69
CA ASP A 716 -30.60 -17.87 16.61
C ASP A 716 -32.02 -17.42 16.99
N SER A 717 -32.32 -17.29 18.29
CA SER A 717 -33.61 -16.81 18.77
C SER A 717 -33.74 -15.31 18.51
N LYS A 718 -34.82 -14.87 17.84
CA LYS A 718 -35.01 -13.47 17.45
C LYS A 718 -36.48 -13.07 17.44
N THR A 719 -36.74 -11.81 17.77
CA THR A 719 -38.07 -11.19 17.73
C THR A 719 -37.98 -9.80 17.08
N ASN A 720 -38.95 -9.45 16.23
CA ASN A 720 -39.00 -8.14 15.57
C ASN A 720 -39.14 -7.01 16.60
N LEU A 721 -38.44 -5.90 16.40
CA LEU A 721 -38.80 -4.66 17.08
C LEU A 721 -40.21 -4.22 16.66
N VAL A 722 -40.96 -3.67 17.62
CA VAL A 722 -42.32 -3.20 17.36
C VAL A 722 -42.32 -1.88 16.62
N SER A 723 -43.43 -1.57 15.97
CA SER A 723 -43.65 -0.22 15.41
C SER A 723 -43.64 0.83 16.52
N TRP A 724 -43.01 1.97 16.23
CA TRP A 724 -43.02 3.16 17.08
C TRP A 724 -44.44 3.69 17.43
N LEU A 725 -45.49 3.27 16.72
CA LEU A 725 -46.89 3.62 17.00
C LEU A 725 -47.53 2.77 18.12
N SER A 726 -46.85 1.73 18.60
CA SER A 726 -47.37 0.78 19.58
C SER A 726 -47.53 1.33 21.00
N TYR A 727 -46.94 2.49 21.29
CA TYR A 727 -46.97 3.11 22.62
C TYR A 727 -47.45 4.58 22.57
N PRO A 728 -48.72 4.83 22.23
CA PRO A 728 -49.26 6.19 22.15
C PRO A 728 -49.35 6.85 23.53
N LYS A 729 -48.90 8.11 23.65
CA LYS A 729 -48.99 8.91 24.88
C LYS A 729 -49.58 10.30 24.60
N PRO A 730 -50.29 10.92 25.55
CA PRO A 730 -50.69 12.31 25.41
C PRO A 730 -49.46 13.24 25.40
N GLU A 731 -49.55 14.40 24.75
CA GLU A 731 -48.45 15.38 24.67
C GLU A 731 -47.88 15.78 26.05
N SER A 732 -48.73 15.80 27.08
CA SER A 732 -48.35 16.09 28.47
C SER A 732 -47.37 15.10 29.08
N PHE A 733 -47.26 13.88 28.55
CA PHE A 733 -46.29 12.89 29.03
C PHE A 733 -44.87 13.28 28.66
N TYR A 734 -44.66 13.84 27.45
CA TYR A 734 -43.33 14.21 26.99
C TYR A 734 -42.94 15.64 27.35
N LYS A 735 -43.91 16.52 27.64
CA LYS A 735 -43.64 17.89 28.09
C LYS A 735 -43.41 17.96 29.60
N TYR A 736 -42.27 18.49 30.03
CA TYR A 736 -42.01 18.75 31.45
C TYR A 736 -42.95 19.80 32.05
N ASP A 737 -43.77 19.40 33.03
CA ASP A 737 -44.54 20.29 33.90
C ASP A 737 -43.78 20.49 35.23
N ALA A 738 -43.18 21.67 35.39
CA ALA A 738 -42.45 22.06 36.59
C ALA A 738 -43.31 22.11 37.87
N THR A 739 -44.64 22.17 37.74
CA THR A 739 -45.59 22.25 38.86
C THR A 739 -45.98 20.86 39.37
N ALA A 740 -46.11 19.89 38.46
CA ALA A 740 -46.43 18.51 38.76
C ALA A 740 -45.17 17.64 38.95
N GLY A 741 -44.01 18.11 38.48
CA GLY A 741 -42.77 17.33 38.47
C GLY A 741 -42.81 16.15 37.50
N THR A 742 -43.67 16.21 36.47
CA THR A 742 -43.92 15.11 35.52
C THR A 742 -43.59 15.54 34.10
N GLY A 743 -42.99 14.64 33.30
CA GLY A 743 -42.66 14.85 31.89
C GLY A 743 -41.15 14.98 31.62
N VAL A 744 -40.76 15.20 30.36
CA VAL A 744 -39.35 15.10 29.91
C VAL A 744 -38.75 16.49 29.68
N ASN A 745 -37.67 16.81 30.40
CA ASN A 745 -36.97 18.07 30.22
C ASN A 745 -36.13 18.02 28.92
N GLY A 746 -36.44 18.86 27.94
CA GLY A 746 -35.72 18.92 26.66
C GLY A 746 -36.27 18.05 25.52
N ALA A 747 -37.44 17.41 25.68
CA ALA A 747 -38.12 16.73 24.56
C ALA A 747 -38.74 17.76 23.59
N THR A 748 -37.93 18.24 22.63
CA THR A 748 -38.34 19.28 21.66
C THR A 748 -38.89 18.72 20.34
N TYR A 749 -38.72 17.43 20.07
CA TYR A 749 -39.12 16.78 18.81
C TYR A 749 -40.05 15.61 19.11
N LEU A 750 -41.35 15.88 18.93
CA LEU A 750 -42.43 14.91 19.07
C LEU A 750 -43.25 14.94 17.80
N MET A 751 -43.67 13.77 17.35
CA MET A 751 -44.65 13.67 16.29
C MET A 751 -46.03 13.44 16.87
N GLN A 752 -47.05 14.07 16.28
CA GLN A 752 -48.41 14.08 16.83
C GLN A 752 -49.44 13.72 15.76
N ASN A 753 -50.43 12.92 16.15
CA ASN A 753 -51.70 12.84 15.44
C ASN A 753 -52.80 13.54 16.27
N GLU A 754 -54.07 13.45 15.87
CA GLU A 754 -55.16 14.16 16.55
C GLU A 754 -55.33 13.81 18.03
N GLU A 755 -54.81 12.66 18.48
CA GLU A 755 -55.07 12.11 19.82
C GLU A 755 -53.79 11.81 20.63
N ASN A 756 -52.65 11.55 19.99
CA ASN A 756 -51.45 11.01 20.62
C ASN A 756 -50.14 11.61 20.08
N CYS A 757 -49.09 11.51 20.89
CA CYS A 757 -47.71 11.88 20.61
C CYS A 757 -46.80 10.65 20.64
N PHE A 758 -45.76 10.69 19.79
CA PHE A 758 -44.77 9.63 19.63
C PHE A 758 -43.35 10.21 19.65
N PRO A 759 -42.35 9.47 20.18
CA PRO A 759 -40.96 9.91 20.21
C PRO A 759 -40.36 10.07 18.80
N ASP A 760 -39.67 11.19 18.57
CA ASP A 760 -38.97 11.48 17.30
C ASP A 760 -37.49 11.84 17.50
N ASN A 761 -36.96 11.60 18.70
CA ASN A 761 -35.53 11.73 19.00
C ASN A 761 -35.13 10.80 20.15
N MET A 762 -33.82 10.64 20.35
CA MET A 762 -33.27 9.78 21.40
C MET A 762 -33.73 10.20 22.81
N THR A 763 -33.83 11.51 23.10
CA THR A 763 -34.29 12.01 24.41
C THR A 763 -35.72 11.57 24.75
N ALA A 764 -36.64 11.65 23.79
CA ALA A 764 -38.02 11.21 23.97
C ALA A 764 -38.14 9.68 24.00
N ALA A 765 -37.29 8.97 23.25
CA ALA A 765 -37.23 7.51 23.27
C ALA A 765 -36.77 6.98 24.63
N SER A 766 -35.64 7.49 25.15
CA SER A 766 -35.13 7.20 26.50
C SER A 766 -36.21 7.40 27.58
N ALA A 767 -37.00 8.47 27.49
CA ALA A 767 -38.09 8.69 28.43
C ALA A 767 -39.27 7.71 28.27
N ALA A 768 -39.59 7.31 27.04
CA ALA A 768 -40.60 6.27 26.81
C ALA A 768 -40.12 4.91 27.35
N PHE A 769 -38.83 4.60 27.21
CA PHE A 769 -38.22 3.38 27.73
C PHE A 769 -38.20 3.37 29.28
N ALA A 770 -37.85 4.48 29.91
CA ALA A 770 -37.89 4.63 31.38
C ALA A 770 -39.31 4.45 31.98
N ASP A 771 -40.36 4.69 31.20
CA ASP A 771 -41.77 4.45 31.55
C ASP A 771 -42.23 3.00 31.23
N GLY A 772 -41.33 2.15 30.73
CA GLY A 772 -41.59 0.76 30.33
C GLY A 772 -42.23 0.61 28.95
N GLY A 773 -42.23 1.68 28.14
CA GLY A 773 -42.77 1.68 26.79
C GLY A 773 -41.94 0.87 25.81
N TYR A 774 -42.59 0.35 24.78
CA TYR A 774 -41.92 -0.42 23.73
C TYR A 774 -41.09 -1.60 24.26
N LEU A 775 -41.55 -2.30 25.28
CA LEU A 775 -40.90 -3.53 25.76
C LEU A 775 -41.17 -4.69 24.79
N GLN A 776 -40.12 -5.38 24.35
CA GLN A 776 -40.21 -6.66 23.66
C GLN A 776 -39.62 -7.74 24.57
N GLU A 777 -40.17 -8.93 24.48
CA GLU A 777 -39.60 -10.11 25.08
C GLU A 777 -39.45 -11.22 24.04
N THR A 778 -38.40 -12.01 24.18
CA THR A 778 -38.18 -13.21 23.39
C THR A 778 -37.66 -14.33 24.29
N ILE A 779 -38.11 -15.55 24.02
CA ILE A 779 -37.56 -16.74 24.65
C ILE A 779 -36.36 -17.18 23.83
N CYS A 780 -35.24 -17.39 24.51
CA CYS A 780 -33.96 -17.68 23.92
C CYS A 780 -33.39 -18.96 24.51
N MET A 781 -32.53 -19.63 23.75
CA MET A 781 -31.97 -20.91 24.15
C MET A 781 -30.44 -20.86 24.20
N VAL A 782 -29.90 -21.43 25.27
CA VAL A 782 -28.51 -21.93 25.32
C VAL A 782 -28.59 -23.45 25.32
N ALA A 783 -28.19 -24.06 24.20
CA ALA A 783 -28.36 -25.50 23.97
C ALA A 783 -27.19 -26.34 24.52
N GLU A 784 -25.99 -25.77 24.58
CA GLU A 784 -24.78 -26.49 24.95
C GLU A 784 -24.01 -25.75 26.07
N PRO A 785 -23.31 -26.45 26.96
CA PRO A 785 -22.45 -25.80 27.94
C PRO A 785 -21.26 -25.14 27.25
N ASN A 786 -20.71 -24.10 27.88
CA ASN A 786 -19.54 -23.36 27.39
C ASN A 786 -19.72 -22.67 26.02
N THR A 787 -20.95 -22.48 25.56
CA THR A 787 -21.22 -21.71 24.34
C THR A 787 -21.03 -20.22 24.58
N VAL A 788 -20.38 -19.54 23.63
CA VAL A 788 -20.38 -18.08 23.55
C VAL A 788 -21.75 -17.64 23.07
N THR A 789 -22.51 -16.96 23.92
CA THR A 789 -23.85 -16.47 23.60
C THR A 789 -23.75 -15.04 23.10
N ARG A 790 -24.26 -14.77 21.90
CA ARG A 790 -24.34 -13.40 21.35
C ARG A 790 -25.73 -12.82 21.57
N ILE A 791 -25.81 -11.67 22.23
CA ILE A 791 -27.06 -10.96 22.55
C ILE A 791 -26.99 -9.56 21.94
N GLY A 792 -28.04 -9.11 21.26
CA GLY A 792 -28.03 -7.77 20.68
C GLY A 792 -29.26 -7.41 19.85
N VAL A 793 -29.13 -6.32 19.08
CA VAL A 793 -30.10 -5.89 18.08
C VAL A 793 -29.39 -5.75 16.73
N LYS A 794 -29.94 -6.40 15.71
CA LYS A 794 -29.40 -6.37 14.34
C LYS A 794 -30.49 -6.18 13.32
N GLY A 795 -30.11 -5.67 12.15
CA GLY A 795 -31.03 -5.64 11.03
C GLY A 795 -30.41 -5.29 9.69
N THR A 796 -31.11 -5.66 8.62
CA THR A 796 -30.78 -5.31 7.23
C THR A 796 -31.94 -4.58 6.55
N PRO A 797 -32.42 -3.44 7.10
CA PRO A 797 -33.57 -2.73 6.55
C PRO A 797 -33.21 -1.90 5.30
N GLU A 798 -34.21 -1.35 4.62
CA GLU A 798 -33.96 -0.27 3.65
C GLU A 798 -33.49 1.02 4.35
N ALA A 799 -32.84 1.95 3.63
CA ALA A 799 -32.28 3.21 4.16
C ALA A 799 -33.34 4.26 4.60
N LYS A 800 -34.52 3.81 5.03
CA LYS A 800 -35.68 4.62 5.44
C LYS A 800 -36.15 4.31 6.86
N PHE A 801 -35.48 3.37 7.53
CA PHE A 801 -35.85 2.93 8.88
C PHE A 801 -34.95 3.54 9.93
N TRP A 802 -35.53 3.76 11.11
CA TRP A 802 -34.85 4.22 12.31
C TRP A 802 -35.25 3.34 13.49
N PRO A 803 -34.48 2.27 13.75
CA PRO A 803 -34.49 1.55 15.02
C PRO A 803 -33.76 2.30 16.13
N ILE A 804 -34.32 2.20 17.33
CA ILE A 804 -33.75 2.72 18.56
C ILE A 804 -34.13 1.81 19.73
N PHE A 805 -33.18 1.54 20.62
CA PHE A 805 -33.32 0.52 21.67
C PHE A 805 -32.39 0.77 22.87
N ASP A 806 -32.78 0.20 24.00
CA ASP A 806 -32.14 0.36 25.31
C ASP A 806 -32.66 -0.71 26.33
N ASN A 807 -32.10 -0.74 27.53
CA ASN A 807 -32.56 -1.47 28.71
C ASN A 807 -32.70 -2.98 28.47
N PHE A 808 -31.57 -3.63 28.20
CA PHE A 808 -31.51 -5.09 28.12
C PHE A 808 -31.70 -5.71 29.49
N LYS A 809 -32.56 -6.73 29.59
CA LYS A 809 -32.74 -7.55 30.78
C LYS A 809 -32.77 -9.02 30.40
N LEU A 810 -32.00 -9.82 31.13
CA LEU A 810 -31.87 -11.26 30.89
C LEU A 810 -32.33 -12.03 32.13
N THR A 811 -33.31 -12.92 31.96
CA THR A 811 -33.84 -13.78 33.03
C THR A 811 -33.61 -15.25 32.68
N TYR A 812 -33.02 -16.02 33.58
CA TYR A 812 -32.87 -17.48 33.40
C TYR A 812 -34.20 -18.17 33.71
N LEU A 813 -34.77 -18.89 32.75
CA LEU A 813 -36.00 -19.65 32.92
C LEU A 813 -35.74 -21.13 33.27
N GLY A 814 -34.59 -21.67 32.86
CA GLY A 814 -34.23 -23.07 33.06
C GLY A 814 -34.75 -23.99 31.96
N ASN A 815 -34.84 -25.28 32.26
CA ASN A 815 -35.14 -26.37 31.32
C ASN A 815 -36.35 -27.21 31.78
N GLY A 816 -37.18 -26.69 32.68
CA GLY A 816 -38.37 -27.41 33.17
C GLY A 816 -39.35 -27.76 32.04
N VAL A 817 -39.99 -28.93 32.11
CA VAL A 817 -40.93 -29.41 31.07
C VAL A 817 -42.02 -28.39 30.75
N ASP A 818 -42.57 -27.71 31.77
CA ASP A 818 -43.65 -26.73 31.62
C ASP A 818 -43.28 -25.53 30.73
N ILE A 819 -41.98 -25.20 30.65
CA ILE A 819 -41.48 -24.08 29.84
C ILE A 819 -40.88 -24.54 28.50
N VAL A 820 -40.24 -25.72 28.45
CA VAL A 820 -39.60 -26.23 27.22
C VAL A 820 -40.60 -26.85 26.26
N LYS A 821 -41.61 -27.56 26.77
CA LYS A 821 -42.56 -28.29 25.93
C LYS A 821 -43.32 -27.39 24.94
N PRO A 822 -43.84 -26.20 25.31
CA PRO A 822 -44.46 -25.30 24.35
C PRO A 822 -43.50 -24.87 23.22
N GLN A 823 -42.22 -24.64 23.56
CA GLN A 823 -41.20 -24.26 22.56
C GLN A 823 -40.90 -25.41 21.59
N LEU A 824 -40.90 -26.66 22.08
CA LEU A 824 -40.76 -27.84 21.23
C LEU A 824 -41.97 -28.03 20.30
N GLU A 825 -43.19 -27.78 20.77
CA GLU A 825 -44.42 -27.84 19.96
C GLU A 825 -44.41 -26.77 18.84
N ASP A 826 -43.96 -25.56 19.15
CA ASP A 826 -43.79 -24.48 18.17
C ASP A 826 -42.72 -24.82 17.13
N MET A 827 -41.56 -25.33 17.57
CA MET A 827 -40.47 -25.73 16.68
C MET A 827 -40.88 -26.92 15.78
N LEU A 828 -41.63 -27.88 16.30
CA LEU A 828 -42.21 -28.99 15.51
C LEU A 828 -43.17 -28.47 14.43
N THR A 829 -43.98 -27.46 14.77
CA THR A 829 -44.89 -26.84 13.81
C THR A 829 -44.12 -26.18 12.67
N GLU A 830 -43.01 -25.50 12.98
CA GLU A 830 -42.15 -24.89 11.97
C GLU A 830 -41.39 -25.93 11.14
N ALA A 831 -40.83 -26.97 11.76
CA ALA A 831 -40.16 -28.06 11.07
C ALA A 831 -41.07 -28.76 10.04
N LYS A 832 -42.34 -28.99 10.40
CA LYS A 832 -43.34 -29.59 9.50
C LYS A 832 -43.69 -28.72 8.28
N LYS A 833 -43.66 -27.39 8.40
CA LYS A 833 -43.82 -26.50 7.23
C LYS A 833 -42.66 -26.69 6.25
N ASN A 834 -41.45 -26.91 6.77
CA ASN A 834 -40.24 -27.06 6.00
C ASN A 834 -40.15 -28.41 5.22
N GLU A 835 -40.94 -29.43 5.59
CA GLU A 835 -41.01 -30.70 4.84
C GLU A 835 -41.45 -30.53 3.37
N SER A 836 -42.23 -29.48 3.09
CA SER A 836 -42.77 -29.17 1.75
C SER A 836 -41.82 -28.37 0.85
N VAL A 837 -40.76 -27.79 1.41
CA VAL A 837 -39.82 -26.91 0.70
C VAL A 837 -38.39 -27.45 0.68
N VAL A 838 -38.15 -28.61 1.30
CA VAL A 838 -36.84 -29.26 1.29
C VAL A 838 -36.41 -29.68 -0.10
N THR A 839 -35.16 -29.38 -0.45
CA THR A 839 -34.64 -29.57 -1.81
C THR A 839 -33.47 -30.55 -1.88
N THR A 840 -32.73 -30.76 -0.79
CA THR A 840 -31.57 -31.68 -0.75
C THR A 840 -31.90 -32.99 -0.04
N LYS A 841 -31.20 -34.07 -0.41
CA LYS A 841 -31.41 -35.42 0.13
C LYS A 841 -31.07 -35.53 1.62
N THR A 842 -29.93 -34.96 2.03
CA THR A 842 -29.43 -35.02 3.41
C THR A 842 -30.32 -34.22 4.33
N ALA A 843 -30.64 -32.96 4.00
CA ALA A 843 -31.55 -32.13 4.81
C ALA A 843 -32.94 -32.77 4.96
N LYS A 844 -33.46 -33.41 3.89
CA LYS A 844 -34.73 -34.15 3.96
C LYS A 844 -34.69 -35.30 4.96
N THR A 845 -33.61 -36.09 4.93
CA THR A 845 -33.42 -37.21 5.84
C THR A 845 -33.28 -36.74 7.28
N ALA A 846 -32.46 -35.71 7.51
CA ALA A 846 -32.25 -35.12 8.82
C ALA A 846 -33.55 -34.55 9.40
N LEU A 847 -34.25 -33.69 8.66
CA LEU A 847 -35.51 -33.09 9.08
C LEU A 847 -36.57 -34.14 9.46
N THR A 848 -36.77 -35.16 8.62
CA THR A 848 -37.73 -36.24 8.92
C THR A 848 -37.36 -37.02 10.18
N ASN A 849 -36.07 -37.32 10.39
CA ASN A 849 -35.62 -38.04 11.58
C ASN A 849 -35.79 -37.20 12.85
N GLU A 850 -35.41 -35.92 12.81
CA GLU A 850 -35.51 -35.02 13.97
C GLU A 850 -36.98 -34.70 14.32
N ILE A 851 -37.87 -34.56 13.33
CA ILE A 851 -39.33 -34.45 13.58
C ILE A 851 -39.83 -35.68 14.33
N ALA A 852 -39.49 -36.90 13.87
CA ALA A 852 -39.93 -38.12 14.52
C ALA A 852 -39.37 -38.27 15.95
N ALA A 853 -38.11 -37.86 16.17
CA ALA A 853 -37.49 -37.87 17.49
C ALA A 853 -38.16 -36.87 18.44
N ALA A 854 -38.43 -35.64 17.98
CA ALA A 854 -39.11 -34.61 18.74
C ALA A 854 -40.57 -34.98 19.08
N GLU A 855 -41.32 -35.57 18.15
CA GLU A 855 -42.68 -36.05 18.41
C GLU A 855 -42.75 -37.10 19.52
N ALA A 856 -41.74 -37.98 19.60
CA ALA A 856 -41.66 -39.00 20.65
C ALA A 856 -41.45 -38.39 22.04
N LEU A 857 -40.79 -37.24 22.13
CA LEU A 857 -40.49 -36.55 23.38
C LEU A 857 -41.69 -35.81 23.97
N LEU A 858 -42.70 -35.43 23.16
CA LEU A 858 -43.89 -34.70 23.65
C LEU A 858 -44.71 -35.47 24.72
N ALA A 859 -44.56 -36.79 24.79
CA ALA A 859 -45.19 -37.64 25.80
C ALA A 859 -44.34 -37.86 27.07
N GLY A 860 -43.10 -37.37 27.10
CA GLY A 860 -42.15 -37.52 28.20
C GLY A 860 -42.13 -36.36 29.21
N GLU A 861 -41.27 -36.49 30.22
CA GLU A 861 -41.06 -35.49 31.29
C GLU A 861 -39.59 -35.03 31.38
N ASP A 862 -38.80 -35.26 30.33
CA ASP A 862 -37.37 -34.89 30.28
C ASP A 862 -37.19 -33.58 29.51
N GLY A 863 -37.11 -32.47 30.26
CA GLY A 863 -36.97 -31.15 29.67
C GLY A 863 -35.62 -30.89 29.00
N ASP A 864 -34.55 -31.56 29.43
CA ASP A 864 -33.23 -31.49 28.80
C ASP A 864 -33.26 -32.14 27.42
N ALA A 865 -33.84 -33.35 27.32
CA ALA A 865 -34.01 -34.03 26.05
C ALA A 865 -34.92 -33.23 25.08
N MET A 866 -35.96 -32.56 25.60
CA MET A 866 -36.79 -31.67 24.78
C MET A 866 -36.01 -30.46 24.26
N LEU A 867 -35.15 -29.86 25.09
CA LEU A 867 -34.32 -28.71 24.71
C LEU A 867 -33.30 -29.11 23.62
N GLU A 868 -32.66 -30.26 23.78
CA GLU A 868 -31.76 -30.84 22.77
C GLU A 868 -32.49 -31.09 21.44
N ALA A 869 -33.74 -31.54 21.49
CA ALA A 869 -34.56 -31.74 20.29
C ALA A 869 -34.93 -30.43 19.59
N ILE A 870 -35.16 -29.33 20.33
CA ILE A 870 -35.38 -28.00 19.74
C ILE A 870 -34.15 -27.58 18.93
N ASP A 871 -32.94 -27.72 19.50
CA ASP A 871 -31.69 -27.37 18.82
C ASP A 871 -31.48 -28.19 17.54
N LYS A 872 -31.69 -29.51 17.59
CA LYS A 872 -31.58 -30.38 16.41
C LYS A 872 -32.58 -30.05 15.32
N LEU A 873 -33.84 -29.75 15.69
CA LEU A 873 -34.84 -29.29 14.73
C LEU A 873 -34.46 -27.95 14.10
N GLN A 874 -33.98 -26.99 14.88
CA GLN A 874 -33.54 -25.70 14.38
C GLN A 874 -32.38 -25.85 13.39
N LYS A 875 -31.37 -26.67 13.70
CA LYS A 875 -30.26 -27.01 12.80
C LYS A 875 -30.77 -27.65 11.50
N ALA A 876 -31.69 -28.62 11.59
CA ALA A 876 -32.27 -29.25 10.40
C ALA A 876 -33.10 -28.28 9.52
N ILE A 877 -33.82 -27.31 10.12
CA ILE A 877 -34.54 -26.26 9.38
C ILE A 877 -33.55 -25.30 8.67
N ASN A 878 -32.44 -24.95 9.32
CA ASN A 878 -31.41 -24.12 8.71
C ASN A 878 -30.78 -24.84 7.49
N ASP A 879 -30.47 -26.13 7.62
CA ASP A 879 -29.96 -26.96 6.51
C ASP A 879 -30.92 -27.01 5.32
N VAL A 880 -32.24 -27.04 5.57
CA VAL A 880 -33.27 -26.96 4.53
C VAL A 880 -33.22 -25.61 3.81
N THR A 881 -33.10 -24.52 4.56
CA THR A 881 -33.06 -23.15 4.02
C THR A 881 -31.83 -22.94 3.15
N ASP A 882 -30.66 -23.36 3.63
CA ASP A 882 -29.39 -23.24 2.90
C ASP A 882 -29.38 -24.13 1.65
N GLY A 883 -29.84 -25.39 1.79
CA GLY A 883 -29.97 -26.32 0.68
C GLY A 883 -30.92 -25.82 -0.42
N LYS A 884 -32.01 -25.14 -0.05
CA LYS A 884 -32.95 -24.54 -1.00
C LYS A 884 -32.28 -23.51 -1.90
N ALA A 885 -31.51 -22.59 -1.32
CA ALA A 885 -30.81 -21.56 -2.08
C ALA A 885 -29.79 -22.15 -3.08
N VAL A 886 -29.12 -23.25 -2.70
CA VAL A 886 -28.19 -23.97 -3.58
C VAL A 886 -28.93 -24.64 -4.75
N CYS A 887 -30.04 -25.32 -4.46
CA CYS A 887 -30.85 -25.99 -5.47
C CYS A 887 -31.50 -25.02 -6.46
N GLU A 888 -32.02 -23.87 -6.00
CA GLU A 888 -32.61 -22.84 -6.86
C GLU A 888 -31.58 -22.31 -7.89
N LYS A 889 -30.37 -21.99 -7.42
CA LYS A 889 -29.27 -21.57 -8.32
C LYS A 889 -28.86 -22.66 -9.31
N PHE A 890 -28.88 -23.93 -8.90
CA PHE A 890 -28.55 -25.02 -9.79
C PHE A 890 -29.66 -25.28 -10.83
N ALA A 891 -30.93 -25.10 -10.45
CA ALA A 891 -32.05 -25.17 -11.40
C ALA A 891 -31.90 -24.09 -12.49
N GLU A 892 -31.60 -22.83 -12.10
CA GLU A 892 -31.31 -21.75 -13.07
C GLU A 892 -30.16 -22.13 -14.03
N PHE A 893 -29.08 -22.72 -13.50
CA PHE A 893 -27.96 -23.19 -14.32
C PHE A 893 -28.36 -24.29 -15.32
N ILE A 894 -29.19 -25.26 -14.90
CA ILE A 894 -29.68 -26.33 -15.78
C ILE A 894 -30.58 -25.73 -16.87
N GLU A 895 -31.43 -24.77 -16.53
CA GLU A 895 -32.29 -24.08 -17.50
C GLU A 895 -31.47 -23.33 -18.57
N ASP A 896 -30.42 -22.58 -18.19
CA ASP A 896 -29.49 -21.96 -19.15
C ASP A 896 -28.84 -23.00 -20.06
N TYR A 897 -28.30 -24.08 -19.47
CA TYR A 897 -27.70 -25.16 -20.23
C TYR A 897 -28.69 -25.79 -21.23
N MET A 898 -29.94 -26.01 -20.82
CA MET A 898 -30.99 -26.56 -21.69
C MET A 898 -31.38 -25.58 -22.79
N GLN A 899 -31.47 -24.28 -22.51
CA GLN A 899 -31.70 -23.25 -23.54
C GLN A 899 -30.55 -23.24 -24.57
N PHE A 900 -29.30 -23.31 -24.11
CA PHE A 900 -28.14 -23.44 -25.00
C PHE A 900 -28.22 -24.71 -25.85
N ALA A 901 -28.45 -25.88 -25.25
CA ALA A 901 -28.57 -27.14 -25.97
C ALA A 901 -29.69 -27.11 -27.02
N GLN A 902 -30.82 -26.45 -26.70
CA GLN A 902 -31.92 -26.21 -27.62
C GLN A 902 -31.53 -25.32 -28.80
N SER A 903 -30.73 -24.26 -28.56
CA SER A 903 -30.34 -23.29 -29.60
C SER A 903 -29.47 -23.89 -30.71
N ILE A 904 -28.81 -25.03 -30.44
CA ILE A 904 -27.96 -25.75 -31.39
C ILE A 904 -28.51 -27.13 -31.77
N ASP A 905 -29.78 -27.42 -31.42
CA ASP A 905 -30.47 -28.69 -31.68
C ASP A 905 -29.76 -29.95 -31.12
N ALA A 906 -29.06 -29.84 -29.99
CA ALA A 906 -28.31 -30.93 -29.35
C ALA A 906 -29.21 -31.81 -28.46
N THR A 907 -29.83 -32.84 -29.06
CA THR A 907 -30.84 -33.71 -28.38
C THR A 907 -30.29 -34.47 -27.15
N GLU A 908 -29.08 -35.02 -27.23
CA GLU A 908 -28.47 -35.75 -26.10
C GLU A 908 -28.17 -34.82 -24.91
N ALA A 909 -27.73 -33.58 -25.21
CA ALA A 909 -27.49 -32.55 -24.21
C ALA A 909 -28.79 -32.14 -23.50
N LEU A 910 -29.89 -31.94 -24.25
CA LEU A 910 -31.22 -31.65 -23.69
C LEU A 910 -31.73 -32.76 -22.76
N GLN A 911 -31.55 -34.02 -23.15
CA GLN A 911 -31.98 -35.16 -22.34
C GLN A 911 -31.20 -35.27 -21.02
N LEU A 912 -29.90 -34.98 -21.03
CA LEU A 912 -29.08 -34.93 -19.83
C LEU A 912 -29.58 -33.85 -18.86
N GLY A 913 -29.81 -32.63 -19.36
CA GLY A 913 -30.33 -31.51 -18.56
C GLY A 913 -31.70 -31.84 -17.93
N ALA A 914 -32.64 -32.35 -18.72
CA ALA A 914 -33.97 -32.73 -18.22
C ALA A 914 -33.92 -33.82 -17.13
N THR A 915 -33.04 -34.82 -17.30
CA THR A 915 -32.86 -35.89 -16.32
C THR A 915 -32.29 -35.37 -15.00
N ILE A 916 -31.32 -34.46 -15.06
CA ILE A 916 -30.73 -33.84 -13.87
C ILE A 916 -31.77 -32.96 -13.17
N LEU A 917 -32.56 -32.17 -13.91
CA LEU A 917 -33.62 -31.33 -13.34
C LEU A 917 -34.72 -32.16 -12.64
N GLU A 918 -35.15 -33.26 -13.26
CA GLU A 918 -36.13 -34.18 -12.65
C GLU A 918 -35.62 -34.75 -11.32
N ASN A 919 -34.36 -35.19 -11.28
CA ASN A 919 -33.74 -35.72 -10.07
C ASN A 919 -33.51 -34.64 -8.99
N LEU A 920 -33.17 -33.41 -9.38
CA LEU A 920 -33.07 -32.27 -8.47
C LEU A 920 -34.43 -31.99 -7.81
N ASN A 921 -35.50 -31.95 -8.61
CA ASN A 921 -36.88 -31.76 -8.12
C ASN A 921 -37.39 -32.93 -7.26
N ALA A 922 -36.81 -34.13 -7.43
CA ALA A 922 -37.08 -35.30 -6.59
C ALA A 922 -36.25 -35.32 -5.29
N CYS A 923 -35.46 -34.28 -5.01
CA CYS A 923 -34.51 -34.17 -3.90
C CYS A 923 -33.47 -35.31 -3.90
N ALA A 924 -32.99 -35.72 -5.08
CA ALA A 924 -32.05 -36.84 -5.21
C ALA A 924 -30.58 -36.44 -4.96
N TYR A 925 -30.28 -35.15 -4.86
CA TYR A 925 -28.93 -34.60 -4.84
C TYR A 925 -28.62 -33.84 -3.55
N ASP A 926 -27.38 -33.96 -3.10
CA ASP A 926 -26.74 -33.06 -2.13
C ASP A 926 -25.78 -32.08 -2.83
N ALA A 927 -25.15 -31.18 -2.07
CA ALA A 927 -24.22 -30.19 -2.62
C ALA A 927 -23.08 -30.82 -3.45
N GLU A 928 -22.52 -31.95 -2.98
CA GLU A 928 -21.46 -32.68 -3.70
C GLU A 928 -21.97 -33.27 -5.03
N ASP A 929 -23.18 -33.82 -5.04
CA ASP A 929 -23.81 -34.33 -6.26
C ASP A 929 -24.04 -33.17 -7.26
N ILE A 930 -24.52 -32.02 -6.77
CA ILE A 930 -24.75 -30.83 -7.59
C ILE A 930 -23.45 -30.39 -8.28
N GLU A 931 -22.33 -30.32 -7.58
CA GLU A 931 -21.04 -29.97 -8.18
C GLU A 931 -20.58 -31.00 -9.22
N ALA A 932 -20.76 -32.30 -8.94
CA ALA A 932 -20.48 -33.35 -9.91
C ALA A 932 -21.38 -33.23 -11.16
N LYS A 933 -22.65 -32.85 -10.99
CA LYS A 933 -23.60 -32.64 -12.10
C LYS A 933 -23.33 -31.37 -12.89
N LYS A 934 -22.86 -30.29 -12.26
CA LYS A 934 -22.33 -29.12 -12.98
C LYS A 934 -21.15 -29.50 -13.87
N LEU A 935 -20.26 -30.35 -13.38
CA LEU A 935 -19.11 -30.84 -14.15
C LEU A 935 -19.55 -31.72 -15.33
N GLU A 936 -20.53 -32.61 -15.13
CA GLU A 936 -21.12 -33.45 -16.17
C GLU A 936 -21.78 -32.61 -17.28
N LEU A 937 -22.54 -31.58 -16.90
CA LEU A 937 -23.15 -30.62 -17.83
C LEU A 937 -22.07 -29.81 -18.58
N ARG A 938 -21.01 -29.37 -17.90
CA ARG A 938 -19.88 -28.67 -18.51
C ARG A 938 -19.12 -29.57 -19.49
N GLU A 939 -18.90 -30.83 -19.17
CA GLU A 939 -18.28 -31.81 -20.06
C GLU A 939 -19.08 -31.95 -21.36
N MET A 940 -20.40 -32.15 -21.23
CA MET A 940 -21.29 -32.28 -22.37
C MET A 940 -21.30 -31.01 -23.23
N ARG A 941 -21.36 -29.83 -22.59
CA ARG A 941 -21.28 -28.52 -23.26
C ARG A 941 -20.00 -28.37 -24.08
N LEU A 942 -18.85 -28.75 -23.53
CA LEU A 942 -17.58 -28.72 -24.27
C LEU A 942 -17.58 -29.71 -25.43
N LYS A 943 -18.09 -30.94 -25.25
CA LYS A 943 -18.14 -31.95 -26.33
C LYS A 943 -18.94 -31.51 -27.54
N ILE A 944 -20.04 -30.76 -27.35
CA ILE A 944 -20.88 -30.28 -28.45
C ILE A 944 -20.36 -29.00 -29.11
N GLN A 945 -19.53 -28.22 -28.41
CA GLN A 945 -18.93 -26.98 -28.94
C GLN A 945 -17.57 -27.21 -29.62
N LEU A 946 -16.81 -28.23 -29.19
CA LEU A 946 -15.50 -28.54 -29.72
C LEU A 946 -15.59 -29.54 -30.89
N PRO A 947 -14.78 -29.37 -31.94
CA PRO A 947 -14.68 -30.37 -33.01
C PRO A 947 -14.06 -31.69 -32.49
N ALA A 948 -14.41 -32.84 -33.07
CA ALA A 948 -13.99 -34.15 -32.57
C ALA A 948 -12.46 -34.37 -32.52
N ASP A 949 -11.71 -33.65 -33.35
CA ASP A 949 -10.25 -33.69 -33.46
C ASP A 949 -9.56 -32.47 -32.84
N TYR A 950 -10.25 -31.70 -31.97
CA TYR A 950 -9.75 -30.44 -31.42
C TYR A 950 -8.33 -30.54 -30.81
N ALA A 951 -8.03 -31.68 -30.18
CA ALA A 951 -6.76 -31.96 -29.50
C ALA A 951 -5.57 -32.16 -30.45
N GLN A 952 -5.78 -32.26 -31.77
CA GLN A 952 -4.69 -32.31 -32.75
C GLN A 952 -4.13 -30.92 -33.08
N GLY A 953 -4.90 -29.85 -32.83
CA GLY A 953 -4.57 -28.49 -33.26
C GLY A 953 -4.66 -28.31 -34.79
N SER A 954 -4.51 -27.08 -35.24
CA SER A 954 -4.45 -26.76 -36.68
C SER A 954 -3.49 -25.62 -36.97
N ALA A 955 -3.01 -25.52 -38.21
CA ALA A 955 -2.14 -24.43 -38.63
C ALA A 955 -2.79 -23.05 -38.50
N GLN A 956 -4.13 -22.97 -38.59
CA GLN A 956 -4.89 -21.74 -38.39
C GLN A 956 -5.26 -21.49 -36.91
N GLY A 957 -5.01 -22.46 -36.02
CA GLY A 957 -5.46 -22.46 -34.64
C GLY A 957 -6.87 -23.06 -34.51
N THR A 958 -6.98 -24.16 -33.77
CA THR A 958 -8.27 -24.74 -33.36
C THR A 958 -8.87 -23.86 -32.27
N ASP A 959 -10.11 -23.43 -32.44
CA ASP A 959 -10.82 -22.59 -31.47
C ASP A 959 -11.17 -23.40 -30.20
N LEU A 960 -10.46 -23.12 -29.12
CA LEU A 960 -10.69 -23.67 -27.78
C LEU A 960 -11.31 -22.63 -26.84
N THR A 961 -11.85 -21.53 -27.36
CA THR A 961 -12.60 -20.53 -26.59
C THR A 961 -13.71 -21.13 -25.73
N PRO A 962 -14.40 -22.24 -26.11
CA PRO A 962 -15.38 -22.89 -25.23
C PRO A 962 -14.86 -23.31 -23.85
N PHE A 963 -13.55 -23.46 -23.65
CA PHE A 963 -12.99 -23.71 -22.31
C PHE A 963 -13.12 -22.51 -21.37
N ILE A 964 -13.18 -21.30 -21.92
CA ILE A 964 -13.35 -20.04 -21.18
C ILE A 964 -14.83 -19.83 -20.89
N GLN A 965 -15.18 -19.64 -19.62
CA GLN A 965 -16.53 -19.22 -19.21
C GLN A 965 -16.71 -17.71 -19.46
N THR A 966 -17.89 -17.36 -19.97
CA THR A 966 -18.30 -15.99 -20.35
C THR A 966 -17.18 -15.21 -21.06
N PRO A 967 -16.64 -15.71 -22.19
CA PRO A 967 -15.50 -15.09 -22.86
C PRO A 967 -15.77 -13.67 -23.36
N GLY A 968 -17.02 -13.34 -23.69
CA GLY A 968 -17.47 -11.98 -24.05
C GLY A 968 -18.24 -11.28 -22.93
N PHE A 969 -17.99 -11.68 -21.68
CA PHE A 969 -18.67 -11.17 -20.48
C PHE A 969 -20.20 -11.11 -20.55
N SER A 970 -20.79 -12.07 -21.25
CA SER A 970 -22.24 -12.21 -21.39
C SER A 970 -22.70 -13.65 -21.17
N MET A 971 -23.96 -13.78 -20.80
CA MET A 971 -24.71 -15.04 -20.75
C MET A 971 -26.15 -14.80 -21.24
N ILE A 972 -26.82 -15.86 -21.70
CA ILE A 972 -28.24 -15.77 -22.06
C ILE A 972 -29.06 -16.07 -20.80
N LYS A 973 -29.87 -15.11 -20.35
CA LYS A 973 -30.86 -15.32 -19.28
C LYS A 973 -32.25 -14.99 -19.83
N ASP A 974 -33.18 -15.93 -19.72
CA ASP A 974 -34.56 -15.79 -20.24
C ASP A 974 -34.63 -15.42 -21.74
N GLY A 975 -33.71 -15.95 -22.54
CA GLY A 975 -33.62 -15.64 -23.98
C GLY A 975 -33.07 -14.23 -24.29
N VAL A 976 -32.57 -13.50 -23.28
CA VAL A 976 -31.95 -12.18 -23.43
C VAL A 976 -30.47 -12.28 -23.07
N GLU A 977 -29.61 -11.68 -23.88
CA GLU A 977 -28.18 -11.57 -23.56
C GLU A 977 -27.98 -10.55 -22.44
N THR A 978 -27.33 -10.98 -21.36
CA THR A 978 -27.11 -10.21 -20.13
C THR A 978 -25.65 -10.24 -19.74
N ASN A 979 -25.18 -9.20 -19.05
CA ASN A 979 -23.82 -9.11 -18.55
C ASN A 979 -23.53 -10.23 -17.54
N SER A 980 -22.40 -10.90 -17.69
CA SER A 980 -21.94 -11.91 -16.75
C SER A 980 -20.42 -12.02 -16.77
N ASN A 981 -19.81 -12.02 -15.60
CA ASN A 981 -18.40 -12.36 -15.40
C ASN A 981 -18.25 -13.73 -14.71
N GLU A 982 -19.26 -14.61 -14.84
CA GLU A 982 -19.23 -15.93 -14.24
C GLU A 982 -18.01 -16.75 -14.70
N GLY A 983 -17.32 -17.36 -13.74
CA GLY A 983 -16.08 -18.11 -13.97
C GLY A 983 -14.81 -17.26 -13.94
N TRP A 984 -14.91 -15.94 -13.85
CA TRP A 984 -13.76 -15.06 -13.60
C TRP A 984 -13.56 -14.84 -12.10
N LEU A 985 -12.32 -15.03 -11.64
CA LEU A 985 -11.85 -14.88 -10.27
C LEU A 985 -11.04 -13.61 -10.11
N GLY A 986 -10.76 -13.24 -8.86
CA GLY A 986 -9.95 -12.07 -8.53
C GLY A 986 -10.80 -10.81 -8.34
N THR A 987 -10.34 -9.68 -8.88
CA THR A 987 -10.97 -8.37 -8.68
C THR A 987 -12.18 -8.21 -9.59
N ALA A 988 -13.36 -7.94 -9.02
CA ALA A 988 -14.57 -7.67 -9.80
C ALA A 988 -14.52 -6.31 -10.52
N GLY A 989 -14.88 -6.33 -11.81
CA GLY A 989 -15.08 -5.14 -12.66
C GLY A 989 -16.55 -4.70 -12.72
N SER A 990 -16.82 -3.55 -13.34
CA SER A 990 -18.17 -3.03 -13.61
C SER A 990 -18.54 -3.15 -15.08
N PHE A 991 -19.82 -3.02 -15.42
CA PHE A 991 -20.32 -3.00 -16.81
C PHE A 991 -20.77 -1.59 -17.25
N GLY A 992 -20.18 -0.55 -16.64
CA GLY A 992 -20.59 0.83 -16.86
C GLY A 992 -21.88 1.25 -16.15
N PRO A 993 -22.33 2.49 -16.39
CA PRO A 993 -23.62 2.99 -15.90
C PRO A 993 -24.80 2.25 -16.55
N SER A 994 -25.97 2.29 -15.90
CA SER A 994 -27.15 1.49 -16.25
C SER A 994 -27.62 1.61 -17.71
N ASP A 995 -27.41 2.77 -18.34
CA ASP A 995 -27.76 3.04 -19.74
C ASP A 995 -26.77 2.43 -20.76
N GLN A 996 -25.62 1.93 -20.29
CA GLN A 996 -24.55 1.36 -21.10
C GLN A 996 -24.28 -0.12 -20.80
N MET A 997 -24.99 -0.70 -19.82
CA MET A 997 -24.83 -2.11 -19.45
C MET A 997 -25.11 -3.06 -20.62
N SER A 998 -25.94 -2.71 -21.60
CA SER A 998 -26.22 -3.56 -22.76
C SER A 998 -25.04 -3.76 -23.72
N ASN A 999 -23.89 -3.13 -23.48
CA ASN A 999 -22.71 -3.23 -24.34
C ASN A 999 -21.80 -4.43 -24.04
N LEU A 1000 -22.01 -5.12 -22.91
CA LEU A 1000 -21.30 -6.37 -22.57
C LEU A 1000 -19.77 -6.24 -22.38
N CYS A 1001 -19.22 -5.02 -22.27
CA CYS A 1001 -17.81 -4.84 -21.94
C CYS A 1001 -17.60 -4.73 -20.43
N LEU A 1002 -16.54 -5.38 -19.93
CA LEU A 1002 -16.12 -5.25 -18.54
C LEU A 1002 -15.11 -4.10 -18.40
N GLU A 1003 -15.34 -3.19 -17.46
CA GLU A 1003 -14.48 -2.06 -17.17
C GLU A 1003 -13.91 -2.09 -15.75
N PHE A 1004 -12.73 -1.48 -15.62
CA PHE A 1004 -12.06 -1.14 -14.38
C PHE A 1004 -11.66 0.33 -14.46
N TYR A 1005 -12.13 1.14 -13.50
CA TYR A 1005 -11.85 2.56 -13.43
C TYR A 1005 -11.18 2.91 -12.11
N ASN A 1006 -10.03 3.60 -12.15
CA ASN A 1006 -9.25 4.04 -10.99
C ASN A 1006 -8.99 2.92 -9.97
N LYS A 1007 -8.52 1.77 -10.48
CA LYS A 1007 -8.41 0.54 -9.69
C LYS A 1007 -7.20 -0.29 -10.09
N GLU A 1008 -6.42 -0.70 -9.08
CA GLU A 1008 -5.50 -1.83 -9.19
C GLU A 1008 -6.33 -3.12 -9.24
N PHE A 1009 -6.06 -4.00 -10.19
CA PHE A 1009 -6.85 -5.23 -10.31
C PHE A 1009 -6.04 -6.39 -10.88
N ASP A 1010 -6.48 -7.60 -10.55
CA ASP A 1010 -6.09 -8.83 -11.21
C ASP A 1010 -7.35 -9.69 -11.37
N MET A 1011 -7.75 -9.95 -12.62
CA MET A 1011 -8.90 -10.79 -12.95
C MET A 1011 -8.44 -11.94 -13.83
N TYR A 1012 -8.78 -13.17 -13.44
CA TYR A 1012 -8.27 -14.37 -14.09
C TYR A 1012 -9.25 -15.54 -14.08
N GLN A 1013 -9.01 -16.52 -14.94
CA GLN A 1013 -9.72 -17.80 -14.97
C GLN A 1013 -8.72 -18.94 -15.10
N ASP A 1014 -8.92 -20.00 -14.31
CA ASP A 1014 -8.14 -21.23 -14.39
C ASP A 1014 -8.86 -22.22 -15.30
N LEU A 1015 -8.21 -22.56 -16.42
CA LEU A 1015 -8.73 -23.48 -17.42
C LEU A 1015 -8.14 -24.88 -17.20
N ALA A 1016 -9.00 -25.89 -17.11
CA ALA A 1016 -8.61 -27.28 -16.96
C ALA A 1016 -9.48 -28.21 -17.82
N GLY A 1017 -8.99 -29.43 -18.05
CA GLY A 1017 -9.80 -30.50 -18.62
C GLY A 1017 -10.97 -30.89 -17.71
N VAL A 1018 -12.07 -31.33 -18.31
CA VAL A 1018 -13.29 -31.76 -17.63
C VAL A 1018 -13.68 -33.14 -18.15
N GLY A 1019 -13.70 -34.15 -17.27
CA GLY A 1019 -14.03 -35.53 -17.62
C GLY A 1019 -13.15 -36.09 -18.74
N SER A 1020 -13.75 -36.49 -19.86
CA SER A 1020 -13.01 -36.98 -21.03
C SER A 1020 -12.52 -35.88 -21.98
N VAL A 1021 -12.82 -34.60 -21.71
CA VAL A 1021 -12.39 -33.45 -22.51
C VAL A 1021 -11.14 -32.86 -21.86
N VAL A 1022 -9.98 -32.97 -22.50
CA VAL A 1022 -8.70 -32.54 -21.94
C VAL A 1022 -8.27 -31.22 -22.56
N LEU A 1023 -7.57 -30.38 -21.80
CA LEU A 1023 -6.88 -29.21 -22.36
C LEU A 1023 -5.54 -29.67 -22.97
N PRO A 1024 -5.35 -29.63 -24.30
CA PRO A 1024 -4.18 -30.28 -24.93
C PRO A 1024 -2.84 -29.61 -24.58
N HIS A 1025 -1.75 -30.36 -24.47
CA HIS A 1025 -0.41 -29.76 -24.40
C HIS A 1025 0.04 -29.27 -25.78
N GLY A 1026 0.73 -28.14 -25.84
CA GLY A 1026 1.29 -27.58 -27.09
C GLY A 1026 1.24 -26.06 -27.14
N TYR A 1027 1.18 -25.49 -28.35
CA TYR A 1027 1.23 -24.05 -28.57
C TYR A 1027 -0.16 -23.41 -28.61
N TYR A 1028 -0.32 -22.28 -27.92
CA TYR A 1028 -1.55 -21.54 -27.75
C TYR A 1028 -1.41 -20.07 -28.20
N SER A 1029 -2.53 -19.48 -28.58
CA SER A 1029 -2.72 -18.02 -28.69
C SER A 1029 -3.93 -17.62 -27.85
N LEU A 1030 -3.71 -16.78 -26.86
CA LEU A 1030 -4.74 -16.08 -26.09
C LEU A 1030 -4.94 -14.69 -26.69
N GLN A 1031 -6.20 -14.30 -26.89
CA GLN A 1031 -6.56 -12.99 -27.40
C GLN A 1031 -7.62 -12.34 -26.52
N VAL A 1032 -7.60 -11.01 -26.42
CA VAL A 1032 -8.66 -10.21 -25.81
C VAL A 1032 -8.74 -8.85 -26.49
N SER A 1033 -9.95 -8.35 -26.72
CA SER A 1033 -10.15 -6.96 -27.14
C SER A 1033 -10.07 -6.09 -25.90
N ALA A 1034 -8.98 -5.34 -25.72
CA ALA A 1034 -8.80 -4.51 -24.52
C ALA A 1034 -7.90 -3.30 -24.79
N PHE A 1035 -8.14 -2.23 -24.05
CA PHE A 1035 -7.19 -1.12 -23.98
C PHE A 1035 -7.10 -0.58 -22.55
N ASN A 1036 -5.98 0.06 -22.25
CA ASN A 1036 -5.78 0.89 -21.07
C ASN A 1036 -5.69 2.36 -21.53
N ARG A 1037 -6.51 3.22 -20.94
CA ARG A 1037 -6.35 4.67 -20.99
C ARG A 1037 -5.73 5.12 -19.67
N PRO A 1038 -4.41 5.34 -19.61
CA PRO A 1038 -3.76 5.63 -18.36
C PRO A 1038 -3.73 7.14 -18.06
N SER A 1039 -3.62 7.51 -16.80
CA SER A 1039 -3.26 8.87 -16.36
C SER A 1039 -1.73 9.10 -16.40
N ASP A 1040 -0.94 8.03 -16.29
CA ASP A 1040 0.54 7.99 -16.32
C ASP A 1040 1.09 6.90 -17.27
N SER A 1041 2.37 6.53 -17.20
CA SER A 1041 2.97 5.49 -18.07
C SER A 1041 2.71 4.04 -17.64
N ASN A 1042 1.66 3.76 -16.86
CA ASN A 1042 1.39 2.44 -16.24
C ASN A 1042 0.44 1.59 -17.09
N PRO A 1043 0.91 0.46 -17.70
CA PRO A 1043 0.06 -0.37 -18.55
C PRO A 1043 -0.68 -1.47 -17.78
N ALA A 1044 -1.85 -1.86 -18.28
CA ALA A 1044 -2.44 -3.16 -17.99
C ALA A 1044 -1.74 -4.26 -18.80
N TYR A 1045 -1.89 -5.50 -18.37
CA TYR A 1045 -1.24 -6.66 -18.96
C TYR A 1045 -2.24 -7.78 -19.20
N LEU A 1046 -2.31 -8.28 -20.44
CA LEU A 1046 -2.88 -9.60 -20.73
C LEU A 1046 -1.83 -10.64 -20.35
N TYR A 1047 -2.19 -11.65 -19.56
CA TYR A 1047 -1.26 -12.67 -19.11
C TYR A 1047 -1.81 -14.08 -19.14
N ALA A 1048 -0.88 -15.05 -19.15
CA ALA A 1048 -1.16 -16.45 -18.93
C ALA A 1048 -0.10 -17.06 -18.00
N VAL A 1049 -0.50 -18.01 -17.15
CA VAL A 1049 0.41 -18.83 -16.34
C VAL A 1049 0.37 -20.26 -16.89
N ALA A 1050 1.48 -20.68 -17.50
CA ALA A 1050 1.64 -21.99 -18.10
C ALA A 1050 2.70 -22.77 -17.31
N GLY A 1051 2.25 -23.54 -16.32
CA GLY A 1051 3.17 -24.21 -15.38
C GLY A 1051 3.74 -23.21 -14.37
N LYS A 1052 5.08 -23.02 -14.35
CA LYS A 1052 5.76 -22.06 -13.45
C LYS A 1052 5.99 -20.68 -14.07
N ASP A 1053 5.81 -20.56 -15.38
CA ASP A 1053 6.12 -19.34 -16.11
C ASP A 1053 4.88 -18.44 -16.19
N THR A 1054 5.06 -17.17 -15.82
CA THR A 1054 4.09 -16.10 -16.10
C THR A 1054 4.54 -15.37 -17.35
N LEU A 1055 3.68 -15.38 -18.37
CA LEU A 1055 3.91 -14.70 -19.64
C LEU A 1055 2.89 -13.60 -19.77
N ASP A 1056 3.33 -12.39 -20.12
CA ASP A 1056 2.43 -11.26 -20.29
C ASP A 1056 2.79 -10.35 -21.45
N VAL A 1057 1.79 -9.61 -21.93
CA VAL A 1057 1.91 -8.57 -22.93
C VAL A 1057 1.13 -7.35 -22.47
N LYS A 1058 1.73 -6.16 -22.64
CA LYS A 1058 1.04 -4.89 -22.36
C LYS A 1058 -0.21 -4.78 -23.23
N THR A 1059 -1.33 -4.40 -22.62
CA THR A 1059 -2.52 -4.04 -23.38
C THR A 1059 -2.25 -2.75 -24.18
N ILE A 1060 -3.05 -2.51 -25.21
CA ILE A 1060 -2.93 -1.30 -26.01
C ILE A 1060 -3.21 -0.07 -25.14
N MET A 1061 -2.28 0.89 -25.17
CA MET A 1061 -2.37 2.15 -24.43
C MET A 1061 -2.97 3.24 -25.31
N LEU A 1062 -4.05 3.87 -24.86
CA LEU A 1062 -4.60 5.08 -25.49
C LEU A 1062 -3.84 6.30 -24.97
N GLN A 1063 -2.93 6.87 -25.76
CA GLN A 1063 -2.29 8.14 -25.39
C GLN A 1063 -3.32 9.29 -25.43
N ALA A 1064 -3.27 10.16 -24.43
CA ALA A 1064 -4.16 11.33 -24.26
C ALA A 1064 -3.90 12.47 -25.27
N GLU A 1065 -3.55 12.16 -26.52
CA GLU A 1065 -3.41 13.17 -27.57
C GLU A 1065 -4.78 13.48 -28.20
N GLY A 1066 -5.42 14.55 -27.70
CA GLY A 1066 -6.40 15.36 -28.43
C GLY A 1066 -7.82 14.80 -28.54
N PHE A 1067 -8.68 15.11 -27.57
CA PHE A 1067 -10.11 15.23 -27.83
C PHE A 1067 -10.35 16.57 -28.55
N ASP A 1068 -10.50 16.55 -29.86
CA ASP A 1068 -11.00 17.69 -30.61
C ASP A 1068 -12.50 17.87 -30.34
N ALA A 1069 -12.87 19.05 -29.84
CA ALA A 1069 -14.21 19.45 -29.45
C ALA A 1069 -15.23 19.54 -30.61
N GLU A 1070 -14.90 19.00 -31.78
CA GLU A 1070 -15.70 19.07 -33.01
C GLU A 1070 -15.73 17.70 -33.75
N GLY A 1071 -16.11 16.63 -33.05
CA GLY A 1071 -16.75 15.45 -33.68
C GLY A 1071 -16.02 14.78 -34.85
N GLY A 1072 -14.70 14.60 -34.75
CA GLY A 1072 -13.89 13.76 -35.66
C GLY A 1072 -13.35 12.50 -34.95
N GLU A 1073 -13.28 11.37 -35.65
CA GLU A 1073 -12.95 10.04 -35.14
C GLU A 1073 -11.53 9.93 -34.51
N SER A 1074 -11.37 9.30 -33.32
CA SER A 1074 -10.55 8.06 -33.21
C SER A 1074 -10.32 7.42 -31.82
N ALA A 1075 -10.73 7.96 -30.66
CA ALA A 1075 -10.53 7.28 -29.35
C ALA A 1075 -11.84 7.07 -28.55
N PRO A 1076 -12.13 5.85 -28.04
CA PRO A 1076 -13.32 5.58 -27.23
C PRO A 1076 -13.25 6.32 -25.87
N ASN A 1077 -14.39 6.85 -25.42
CA ASN A 1077 -14.51 7.64 -24.18
C ASN A 1077 -15.65 7.17 -23.24
N ASN A 1078 -16.34 6.10 -23.61
CA ASN A 1078 -17.36 5.43 -22.81
C ASN A 1078 -17.50 3.97 -23.28
N VAL A 1079 -18.21 3.15 -22.50
CA VAL A 1079 -18.37 1.70 -22.75
C VAL A 1079 -18.96 1.45 -24.14
N SER A 1080 -19.99 2.21 -24.55
CA SER A 1080 -20.61 2.08 -25.87
C SER A 1080 -19.62 2.30 -27.03
N SER A 1081 -18.79 3.34 -26.93
CA SER A 1081 -17.78 3.66 -27.95
C SER A 1081 -16.62 2.66 -27.96
N ALA A 1082 -16.29 2.08 -26.80
CA ALA A 1082 -15.31 1.00 -26.69
C ALA A 1082 -15.83 -0.28 -27.37
N LYS A 1083 -17.08 -0.67 -27.09
CA LYS A 1083 -17.73 -1.81 -27.74
C LYS A 1083 -17.77 -1.66 -29.26
N ALA A 1084 -18.14 -0.49 -29.76
CA ALA A 1084 -18.11 -0.21 -31.20
C ALA A 1084 -16.69 -0.38 -31.80
N CYS A 1085 -15.65 0.01 -31.07
CA CYS A 1085 -14.26 -0.22 -31.49
C CYS A 1085 -13.89 -1.71 -31.50
N PHE A 1086 -14.29 -2.47 -30.48
CA PHE A 1086 -14.06 -3.92 -30.41
C PHE A 1086 -14.79 -4.67 -31.52
N ASP A 1087 -16.04 -4.30 -31.83
CA ASP A 1087 -16.83 -4.84 -32.95
C ASP A 1087 -16.17 -4.58 -34.30
N GLU A 1088 -15.45 -3.47 -34.41
CA GLU A 1088 -14.63 -3.14 -35.57
C GLU A 1088 -13.31 -3.92 -35.66
N GLY A 1089 -12.95 -4.68 -34.63
CA GLY A 1089 -11.72 -5.45 -34.51
C GLY A 1089 -10.52 -4.60 -34.07
N ARG A 1090 -10.76 -3.43 -33.48
CA ARG A 1090 -9.71 -2.57 -32.92
C ARG A 1090 -9.35 -3.06 -31.52
N TYR A 1091 -8.16 -2.70 -31.08
CA TYR A 1091 -7.67 -2.98 -29.72
C TYR A 1091 -7.50 -4.46 -29.36
N LEU A 1092 -7.20 -5.32 -30.34
CA LEU A 1092 -6.95 -6.75 -30.10
C LEU A 1092 -5.53 -6.98 -29.58
N ASN A 1093 -5.44 -7.54 -28.37
CA ASN A 1093 -4.18 -7.96 -27.75
C ASN A 1093 -4.02 -9.46 -27.94
N THR A 1094 -2.80 -9.91 -28.24
CA THR A 1094 -2.50 -11.32 -28.48
C THR A 1094 -1.27 -11.76 -27.69
N LEU A 1095 -1.40 -12.82 -26.90
CA LEU A 1095 -0.33 -13.49 -26.18
C LEU A 1095 -0.19 -14.92 -26.73
N LYS A 1096 0.98 -15.26 -27.26
CA LYS A 1096 1.29 -16.62 -27.74
C LYS A 1096 2.24 -17.30 -26.77
N PHE A 1097 1.95 -18.54 -26.40
CA PHE A 1097 2.73 -19.29 -25.41
C PHE A 1097 2.64 -20.79 -25.63
N LYS A 1098 3.51 -21.54 -24.94
CA LYS A 1098 3.47 -23.00 -24.89
C LYS A 1098 2.93 -23.45 -23.53
N PHE A 1099 2.07 -24.46 -23.52
CA PHE A 1099 1.46 -25.01 -22.32
C PHE A 1099 1.73 -26.52 -22.20
N GLU A 1100 2.23 -26.94 -21.04
CA GLU A 1100 2.59 -28.33 -20.71
C GLU A 1100 2.19 -28.69 -19.26
N GLY A 1101 1.01 -28.24 -18.80
CA GLY A 1101 0.52 -28.50 -17.44
C GLY A 1101 -0.93 -28.98 -17.41
N ASP A 1102 -1.45 -29.17 -16.20
CA ASP A 1102 -2.83 -29.64 -15.98
C ASP A 1102 -3.84 -28.49 -15.89
N THR A 1103 -3.38 -27.28 -15.58
CA THR A 1103 -4.20 -26.07 -15.43
C THR A 1103 -3.50 -24.86 -16.05
N LEU A 1104 -4.22 -24.14 -16.90
CA LEU A 1104 -3.77 -22.93 -17.57
C LEU A 1104 -4.50 -21.72 -16.97
N ARG A 1105 -3.81 -20.80 -16.30
CA ARG A 1105 -4.40 -19.53 -15.87
C ARG A 1105 -4.33 -18.52 -17.01
N ILE A 1106 -5.42 -17.81 -17.26
CA ILE A 1106 -5.46 -16.66 -18.17
C ILE A 1106 -6.07 -15.45 -17.47
N GLY A 1107 -5.63 -14.23 -17.79
CA GLY A 1107 -6.20 -13.05 -17.14
C GLY A 1107 -5.73 -11.71 -17.69
N VAL A 1108 -6.27 -10.64 -17.11
CA VAL A 1108 -5.78 -9.26 -17.28
C VAL A 1108 -5.52 -8.67 -15.91
N LYS A 1109 -4.35 -8.02 -15.76
CA LYS A 1109 -3.95 -7.37 -14.51
C LYS A 1109 -3.48 -5.93 -14.74
N HIS A 1110 -3.67 -5.09 -13.73
CA HIS A 1110 -3.17 -3.73 -13.66
C HIS A 1110 -2.53 -3.51 -12.28
N PRO A 1111 -1.19 -3.57 -12.15
CA PRO A 1111 -0.50 -3.67 -10.85
C PRO A 1111 -0.30 -2.35 -10.10
N VAL A 1112 -0.73 -1.22 -10.68
CA VAL A 1112 -0.55 0.11 -10.07
C VAL A 1112 -1.85 0.88 -10.23
N ASN A 1113 -2.41 1.48 -9.18
CA ASN A 1113 -3.53 2.41 -9.34
C ASN A 1113 -3.02 3.85 -9.55
N ALA A 1114 -3.13 4.40 -10.76
CA ALA A 1114 -2.85 5.81 -11.01
C ALA A 1114 -4.13 6.54 -11.43
N GLY A 1115 -4.90 7.06 -10.47
CA GLY A 1115 -5.98 8.02 -10.73
C GLY A 1115 -6.98 7.62 -11.84
N THR A 1116 -7.24 8.48 -12.81
CA THR A 1116 -8.28 8.31 -13.85
C THR A 1116 -8.04 7.19 -14.87
N ASP A 1117 -7.17 6.21 -14.55
CA ASP A 1117 -6.91 5.00 -15.32
C ASP A 1117 -8.23 4.28 -15.66
N TRP A 1118 -8.39 3.90 -16.92
CA TRP A 1118 -9.56 3.17 -17.38
C TRP A 1118 -9.12 2.01 -18.27
N VAL A 1119 -9.35 0.79 -17.78
CA VAL A 1119 -9.15 -0.43 -18.56
C VAL A 1119 -10.51 -1.00 -18.89
N ILE A 1120 -10.73 -1.30 -20.16
CA ILE A 1120 -11.96 -1.92 -20.63
C ILE A 1120 -11.63 -3.06 -21.57
N MET A 1121 -12.39 -4.14 -21.48
CA MET A 1121 -12.10 -5.39 -22.18
C MET A 1121 -13.37 -6.15 -22.57
N ASP A 1122 -13.23 -6.96 -23.61
CA ASP A 1122 -14.27 -7.84 -24.16
C ASP A 1122 -13.62 -8.98 -25.00
N ASP A 1123 -14.39 -10.01 -25.33
CA ASP A 1123 -14.09 -11.01 -26.35
C ASP A 1123 -12.76 -11.76 -26.15
N PHE A 1124 -12.60 -12.46 -25.02
CA PHE A 1124 -11.52 -13.43 -24.84
C PHE A 1124 -11.63 -14.58 -25.85
N LYS A 1125 -10.50 -14.97 -26.45
CA LYS A 1125 -10.41 -16.12 -27.38
C LYS A 1125 -9.18 -16.95 -27.12
N LEU A 1126 -9.30 -18.26 -27.26
CA LEU A 1126 -8.22 -19.21 -27.09
C LEU A 1126 -8.08 -20.09 -28.31
N PHE A 1127 -6.90 -20.12 -28.92
CA PHE A 1127 -6.61 -20.94 -30.09
C PHE A 1127 -5.44 -21.91 -29.82
N PHE A 1128 -5.58 -23.16 -30.28
CA PHE A 1128 -4.58 -24.21 -30.12
C PHE A 1128 -3.98 -24.66 -31.47
N TYR A 1129 -2.65 -24.67 -31.57
CA TYR A 1129 -1.91 -24.91 -32.81
C TYR A 1129 -1.26 -26.30 -32.92
N GLY A 1130 -1.37 -27.13 -31.88
CA GLY A 1130 -0.69 -28.43 -31.85
C GLY A 1130 0.75 -28.35 -31.33
N ASN A 1131 1.51 -29.44 -31.55
CA ASN A 1131 2.87 -29.60 -31.01
C ASN A 1131 4.00 -29.18 -31.98
N ASP A 1132 3.71 -29.04 -33.27
CA ASP A 1132 4.73 -28.81 -34.32
C ASP A 1132 4.85 -27.32 -34.67
N ASN A 1133 5.97 -26.72 -34.25
CA ASN A 1133 6.26 -25.29 -34.38
C ASN A 1133 6.68 -24.89 -35.81
N THR A 1134 5.72 -24.55 -36.68
CA THR A 1134 6.03 -24.02 -38.04
C THR A 1134 5.40 -22.68 -38.38
N GLY A 1135 4.67 -22.03 -37.47
CA GLY A 1135 3.92 -20.80 -37.79
C GLY A 1135 3.91 -19.69 -36.74
N VAL A 1136 4.61 -19.84 -35.61
CA VAL A 1136 4.53 -18.85 -34.51
C VAL A 1136 5.78 -17.96 -34.50
N GLU A 1137 5.80 -16.97 -35.39
CA GLU A 1137 6.61 -15.77 -35.19
C GLU A 1137 5.72 -14.62 -34.69
N THR A 1138 6.31 -13.84 -33.76
CA THR A 1138 5.88 -12.53 -33.23
C THR A 1138 4.56 -12.41 -32.44
N VAL A 1139 4.69 -11.67 -31.32
CA VAL A 1139 3.62 -10.93 -30.62
C VAL A 1139 3.13 -9.86 -31.59
N ILE A 1140 1.87 -9.94 -32.02
CA ILE A 1140 1.28 -8.97 -32.95
C ILE A 1140 0.27 -8.14 -32.19
N ASN A 1141 0.59 -6.87 -31.97
CA ASN A 1141 -0.40 -5.86 -31.64
C ASN A 1141 -1.02 -5.42 -32.97
N ILE A 1142 -2.31 -5.71 -33.19
CA ILE A 1142 -2.94 -5.41 -34.49
C ILE A 1142 -3.26 -3.90 -34.51
N GLY A 1143 -2.52 -3.16 -35.35
CA GLY A 1143 -2.64 -1.71 -35.50
C GLY A 1143 -3.97 -1.25 -36.12
N LYS A 1144 -4.08 0.06 -36.36
CA LYS A 1144 -5.33 0.74 -36.73
C LYS A 1144 -5.80 0.30 -38.13
N PRO A 1145 -7.12 0.24 -38.40
CA PRO A 1145 -7.63 -0.09 -39.73
C PRO A 1145 -7.21 0.96 -40.77
N ALA A 1146 -6.46 0.55 -41.80
CA ALA A 1146 -6.02 1.41 -42.90
C ALA A 1146 -7.01 1.43 -44.07
N LYS A 1147 -7.79 0.37 -44.27
CA LYS A 1147 -8.76 0.27 -45.37
C LYS A 1147 -9.91 -0.68 -45.05
N VAL A 1148 -11.15 -0.22 -45.24
CA VAL A 1148 -12.36 -1.05 -45.08
C VAL A 1148 -13.05 -1.20 -46.44
N GLN A 1149 -13.43 -2.43 -46.78
CA GLN A 1149 -14.14 -2.78 -48.00
C GLN A 1149 -15.32 -3.70 -47.67
N TYR A 1150 -16.45 -3.51 -48.36
CA TYR A 1150 -17.64 -4.35 -48.21
C TYR A 1150 -17.85 -5.16 -49.48
N PHE A 1151 -18.30 -6.40 -49.33
CA PHE A 1151 -18.67 -7.29 -50.42
C PHE A 1151 -20.03 -7.91 -50.13
N THR A 1152 -20.84 -8.13 -51.15
CA THR A 1152 -22.04 -8.98 -51.03
C THR A 1152 -21.63 -10.45 -50.87
N LEU A 1153 -22.56 -11.32 -50.45
CA LEU A 1153 -22.29 -12.76 -50.27
C LEU A 1153 -21.87 -13.48 -51.58
N ASP A 1154 -22.23 -12.93 -52.75
CA ASP A 1154 -21.78 -13.38 -54.08
C ASP A 1154 -20.44 -12.76 -54.52
N GLY A 1155 -19.75 -12.02 -53.64
CA GLY A 1155 -18.38 -11.55 -53.84
C GLY A 1155 -18.23 -10.21 -54.57
N ARG A 1156 -19.31 -9.45 -54.82
CA ARG A 1156 -19.23 -8.12 -55.46
C ARG A 1156 -18.90 -7.05 -54.43
N GLN A 1157 -17.87 -6.25 -54.69
CA GLN A 1157 -17.51 -5.14 -53.82
C GLN A 1157 -18.57 -4.02 -53.88
N VAL A 1158 -19.01 -3.53 -52.72
CA VAL A 1158 -19.91 -2.39 -52.57
C VAL A 1158 -19.25 -1.28 -51.76
N SER A 1159 -19.62 -0.02 -52.02
CA SER A 1159 -19.03 1.14 -51.34
C SER A 1159 -19.47 1.28 -49.88
N VAL A 1160 -20.62 0.73 -49.53
CA VAL A 1160 -21.17 0.74 -48.16
C VAL A 1160 -22.11 -0.45 -47.96
N ALA A 1161 -22.06 -1.09 -46.79
CA ALA A 1161 -23.07 -2.07 -46.40
C ALA A 1161 -24.39 -1.38 -46.05
N ARG A 1162 -25.50 -1.83 -46.66
CA ARG A 1162 -26.88 -1.41 -46.36
C ARG A 1162 -27.61 -2.55 -45.64
N LYS A 1163 -28.95 -2.48 -45.52
CA LYS A 1163 -29.76 -3.53 -44.90
C LYS A 1163 -29.56 -4.89 -45.59
N GLY A 1164 -29.04 -5.89 -44.88
CA GLY A 1164 -28.71 -7.23 -45.41
C GLY A 1164 -27.37 -7.81 -44.92
N LEU A 1165 -26.99 -8.99 -45.41
CA LEU A 1165 -25.73 -9.68 -45.08
C LEU A 1165 -24.62 -9.32 -46.08
N PHE A 1166 -23.47 -8.93 -45.54
CA PHE A 1166 -22.27 -8.54 -46.30
C PHE A 1166 -21.01 -9.19 -45.73
N ILE A 1167 -19.94 -9.24 -46.51
CA ILE A 1167 -18.58 -9.58 -46.09
C ILE A 1167 -17.81 -8.27 -45.97
N ARG A 1168 -17.35 -7.90 -44.77
CA ARG A 1168 -16.44 -6.76 -44.54
C ARG A 1168 -15.01 -7.28 -44.54
N LYS A 1169 -14.16 -6.72 -45.39
CA LYS A 1169 -12.71 -6.91 -45.41
C LYS A 1169 -12.04 -5.64 -44.89
N THR A 1170 -11.31 -5.75 -43.80
CA THR A 1170 -10.53 -4.67 -43.20
C THR A 1170 -9.05 -4.98 -43.35
N THR A 1171 -8.32 -4.12 -44.05
CA THR A 1171 -6.85 -4.14 -44.07
C THR A 1171 -6.34 -3.16 -43.01
N MET A 1172 -5.50 -3.63 -42.11
CA MET A 1172 -4.86 -2.84 -41.05
C MET A 1172 -3.61 -2.13 -41.60
N ASP A 1173 -3.13 -1.10 -40.88
CA ASP A 1173 -1.92 -0.33 -41.20
C ASP A 1173 -0.66 -1.19 -41.32
N ASN A 1174 -0.58 -2.29 -40.58
CA ASN A 1174 0.48 -3.29 -40.65
C ASN A 1174 0.31 -4.32 -41.78
N GLY A 1175 -0.69 -4.14 -42.67
CA GLY A 1175 -0.94 -5.02 -43.82
C GLY A 1175 -1.81 -6.25 -43.52
N THR A 1176 -2.17 -6.50 -42.25
CA THR A 1176 -3.03 -7.63 -41.85
C THR A 1176 -4.44 -7.46 -42.41
N VAL A 1177 -5.06 -8.53 -42.90
CA VAL A 1177 -6.41 -8.51 -43.46
C VAL A 1177 -7.37 -9.31 -42.58
N VAL A 1178 -8.39 -8.65 -42.04
CA VAL A 1178 -9.50 -9.25 -41.29
C VAL A 1178 -10.74 -9.31 -42.18
N VAL A 1179 -11.37 -10.48 -42.29
CA VAL A 1179 -12.62 -10.65 -43.06
C VAL A 1179 -13.72 -11.15 -42.12
N ARG A 1180 -14.86 -10.44 -42.07
CA ARG A 1180 -16.00 -10.82 -41.24
C ARG A 1180 -17.30 -10.78 -42.03
N LYS A 1181 -18.22 -11.69 -41.72
CA LYS A 1181 -19.62 -11.57 -42.14
C LYS A 1181 -20.29 -10.56 -41.22
N ILE A 1182 -20.98 -9.57 -41.80
CA ILE A 1182 -21.70 -8.54 -41.04
C ILE A 1182 -23.16 -8.51 -41.50
N GLN A 1183 -24.08 -8.26 -40.57
CA GLN A 1183 -25.49 -8.02 -40.84
C GLN A 1183 -25.78 -6.56 -40.48
N LYS A 1184 -26.30 -5.80 -41.46
CA LYS A 1184 -26.70 -4.40 -41.28
C LYS A 1184 -28.19 -4.21 -41.52
#